data_AF-A0A7X8LJ31-F1
#
_entry.id   AF-A0A7X8LJ31-F1
#
_cell.length_a   1.000
_cell.length_b   1.000
_cell.length_c   1.000
_cell.angle_alpha   90.00
_cell.angle_beta   90.00
_cell.angle_gamma   90.00
#
_symmetry.space_group_name_H-M   'P 1'
#
loop_
_entity.id
_entity.type
_entity.pdbx_description
1 polymer ?
#
loop_
_entity_poly.entity_id
_entity_poly.type
_entity_poly.pdbx_seq_one_letter_code
_entity_poly.pdbx_strand_id
1 'polypeptide(L)'
;MQRGGGGGNGGNGGNGTDAAQGDVFGSNTVPDTPGSSGGSGSSPSLSNNYGGKGGGVIRLEVAEALLLDGVLTANGGNGAGGGGGGAGGSIYIKCATIAGSGKIRANGGAAGTTDAGGGGGGRIAVHYNAVAQANLPWQPNISFAANPGRYYKSIKPRPGTLYFSDAHIYPHTGVSGSGRLVNQGVTEYQLTSLAVTNGSLFAFPVGTAVTITDNLTVSGNSAIELDNGALTVGGDARFSSGPLTGYSFESVLNLHTGAILSVGGTLTAGSGVLQVRGEPGDSGLTLSVGNNLQLESGASFYIYCGATNALVTPLTTYLSVRGDMSVASGAWFYPVSDGVSGGSALMQLRNLTLEAGGGINAVGTGFTAETVGIGRGFGGAKRSTDFHRGGGGGHGGKGGRGYTQEATRGATYGIHEAPVWPGSAGATGVSAGNYGGGGGGLVKIEATGTVTINGSILANGGNGNGGGGGGSGGAVHISCKHTAGNGTITANGGACTVSNAGAGGGGIIALTDWTTDAFSGTITALPGTVGDAGDAGFVSRLVSHELVAITVAGDPVPHGAPLPYAYGENGVWSGSVLTNTVISPADEAAGQRFVCLGWSVYDADQKLIATGDTTQAVFTAAAGMIQVWHWTNMWQLAVSSGPNGALTVDPSGWFTNGLSTTAVASPDAGYSFNQWSGDVTPQQATATSVTVLMDRPRRLQANFASHTPEAKVWAGSGAWDEAGRWSPPGMPGPHDTVMVGSGTALLTDSTTFAALAITGTAAVVFSNVTVCCDGNLLLTNSATLTIRSGETNGSDGPFGARLEVGGMMRLSSGTKFRPESHPVNGGSVAVSVGRLEVAVGAVVDADGAGYGNRGGNSVAGYGLGGGGAGGYRGGGGGYGGRGGNGTGSIGGAVYGSESAPDAPGSAGGTHDRGDRPGAGGGLIHVEAIGSITLNGSLKAAGGSGNGGGGGGSGGGIFLRCTKFIGNGTITANGGNAGESDGGGGGGGRVALWSQTRPTLLDSVTVTKGVGGTGAADGTIYWRAYKAGLMVIIR
;
A
#
# COMPACT_ATOMS: atom_id res chain seq x y z
N MET A 1 -37.44 26.32 33.49
CA MET A 1 -38.86 26.01 33.21
C MET A 1 -38.86 24.66 32.52
N GLN A 2 -39.38 23.59 33.13
CA GLN A 2 -39.39 22.29 32.46
C GLN A 2 -40.62 22.20 31.55
N ARG A 3 -40.42 21.81 30.30
CA ARG A 3 -41.50 21.62 29.33
C ARG A 3 -41.69 20.13 29.10
N GLY A 4 -42.92 19.67 29.08
CA GLY A 4 -43.22 18.24 28.99
C GLY A 4 -42.75 17.63 27.67
N GLY A 5 -42.11 16.47 27.73
CA GLY A 5 -41.85 15.63 26.55
C GLY A 5 -43.15 15.02 26.02
N GLY A 6 -43.19 14.68 24.73
CA GLY A 6 -44.33 14.00 24.14
C GLY A 6 -44.34 12.50 24.48
N GLY A 7 -45.53 11.89 24.57
CA GLY A 7 -45.65 10.44 24.76
C GLY A 7 -45.18 9.66 23.53
N GLY A 8 -44.75 8.41 23.71
CA GLY A 8 -44.43 7.46 22.63
C GLY A 8 -45.41 6.28 22.52
N ASN A 9 -45.43 5.60 21.37
CA ASN A 9 -46.08 4.29 21.16
C ASN A 9 -45.51 3.58 19.91
N GLY A 10 -46.04 3.87 18.72
CA GLY A 10 -45.51 3.38 17.43
C GLY A 10 -44.36 4.23 16.90
N GLY A 11 -44.35 5.51 17.28
CA GLY A 11 -43.27 6.45 17.09
C GLY A 11 -42.84 7.07 18.42
N ASN A 12 -41.59 7.56 18.48
CA ASN A 12 -41.10 8.31 19.63
C ASN A 12 -41.83 9.64 19.75
N GLY A 13 -42.05 10.12 20.97
CA GLY A 13 -42.47 11.49 21.22
C GLY A 13 -41.38 12.51 20.84
N GLY A 14 -41.73 13.79 20.89
CA GLY A 14 -40.77 14.88 20.77
C GLY A 14 -40.18 15.25 22.13
N ASN A 15 -38.99 15.82 22.14
CA ASN A 15 -38.41 16.37 23.37
C ASN A 15 -39.10 17.69 23.77
N GLY A 16 -39.25 17.90 25.07
CA GLY A 16 -39.45 19.22 25.63
C GLY A 16 -38.11 19.83 26.03
N THR A 17 -38.03 21.15 26.20
CA THR A 17 -36.86 21.78 26.82
C THR A 17 -36.63 21.16 28.21
N ASP A 18 -35.48 20.52 28.37
CA ASP A 18 -35.05 19.77 29.56
C ASP A 18 -35.93 18.56 29.94
N ALA A 19 -36.67 17.97 28.97
CA ALA A 19 -37.44 16.74 29.18
C ALA A 19 -37.30 15.76 28.00
N ALA A 20 -37.08 14.49 28.33
CA ALA A 20 -36.95 13.42 27.34
C ALA A 20 -38.28 13.08 26.66
N GLN A 21 -38.19 12.68 25.40
CA GLN A 21 -39.28 12.06 24.65
C GLN A 21 -39.72 10.72 25.25
N GLY A 22 -40.96 10.32 24.99
CA GLY A 22 -41.43 8.96 25.21
C GLY A 22 -40.97 8.00 24.12
N ASP A 23 -40.60 6.78 24.52
CA ASP A 23 -40.10 5.74 23.61
C ASP A 23 -41.21 4.93 22.93
N VAL A 24 -40.83 4.22 21.87
CA VAL A 24 -41.65 3.25 21.14
C VAL A 24 -41.81 1.96 21.96
N PHE A 25 -43.03 1.42 22.08
CA PHE A 25 -43.32 0.13 22.77
C PHE A 25 -44.53 -0.57 22.15
N GLY A 26 -44.71 -1.87 22.43
CA GLY A 26 -45.80 -2.69 21.87
C GLY A 26 -45.46 -3.42 20.57
N SER A 27 -46.38 -4.25 20.08
CA SER A 27 -46.17 -5.10 18.88
C SER A 27 -46.50 -4.36 17.58
N ASN A 28 -45.69 -4.56 16.53
CA ASN A 28 -45.97 -4.04 15.18
C ASN A 28 -47.06 -4.84 14.45
N THR A 29 -47.12 -6.14 14.71
CA THR A 29 -48.01 -7.07 14.00
C THR A 29 -49.32 -7.31 14.74
N VAL A 30 -49.32 -7.22 16.07
CA VAL A 30 -50.53 -7.41 16.89
C VAL A 30 -50.59 -6.30 17.97
N PRO A 31 -50.76 -5.03 17.58
CA PRO A 31 -50.76 -3.91 18.52
C PRO A 31 -51.96 -3.98 19.47
N ASP A 32 -51.69 -4.05 20.76
CA ASP A 32 -52.66 -4.21 21.84
C ASP A 32 -52.48 -3.20 23.00
N THR A 33 -51.48 -2.32 22.90
CA THR A 33 -51.16 -1.34 23.94
C THR A 33 -51.73 0.05 23.63
N PRO A 34 -52.32 0.78 24.60
CA PRO A 34 -52.70 2.17 24.40
C PRO A 34 -51.47 3.08 24.27
N GLY A 35 -51.65 4.27 23.70
CA GLY A 35 -50.62 5.29 23.65
C GLY A 35 -50.30 5.84 25.05
N SER A 36 -49.05 6.25 25.27
CA SER A 36 -48.67 6.93 26.52
C SER A 36 -49.12 8.39 26.53
N SER A 37 -49.36 8.94 27.74
CA SER A 37 -49.62 10.37 27.90
C SER A 37 -48.34 11.20 27.69
N GLY A 38 -48.51 12.45 27.26
CA GLY A 38 -47.42 13.42 27.29
C GLY A 38 -47.01 13.77 28.72
N GLY A 39 -45.79 14.25 28.90
CA GLY A 39 -45.30 14.78 30.17
C GLY A 39 -45.98 16.11 30.53
N SER A 40 -46.20 16.34 31.81
CA SER A 40 -46.65 17.64 32.33
C SER A 40 -45.51 18.65 32.35
N GLY A 41 -45.78 19.90 32.01
CA GLY A 41 -44.81 21.00 32.13
C GLY A 41 -44.87 21.71 33.48
N SER A 42 -43.84 22.47 33.83
CA SER A 42 -43.81 23.37 35.00
C SER A 42 -43.51 24.80 34.55
N SER A 43 -44.58 25.61 34.42
CA SER A 43 -44.52 27.02 34.02
C SER A 43 -45.33 27.88 34.99
N PRO A 44 -44.73 28.84 35.72
CA PRO A 44 -45.47 29.72 36.63
C PRO A 44 -46.44 30.66 35.93
N SER A 45 -46.22 30.91 34.64
CA SER A 45 -46.97 31.85 33.80
C SER A 45 -48.13 31.24 33.01
N LEU A 46 -48.37 29.93 33.12
CA LEU A 46 -49.43 29.21 32.37
C LEU A 46 -50.25 28.35 33.34
N SER A 47 -51.58 28.51 33.33
CA SER A 47 -52.51 27.59 34.01
C SER A 47 -52.76 26.34 33.15
N ASN A 48 -53.00 25.19 33.80
CA ASN A 48 -53.28 23.88 33.16
C ASN A 48 -52.15 23.28 32.28
N ASN A 49 -50.98 23.00 32.86
CA ASN A 49 -49.82 22.37 32.18
C ASN A 49 -49.90 20.84 32.05
N TYR A 50 -51.08 20.31 31.72
CA TYR A 50 -51.29 18.86 31.63
C TYR A 50 -50.74 18.30 30.33
N GLY A 51 -50.05 17.16 30.43
CA GLY A 51 -49.74 16.35 29.25
C GLY A 51 -50.99 15.82 28.57
N GLY A 52 -50.94 15.70 27.25
CA GLY A 52 -52.03 15.16 26.46
C GLY A 52 -52.25 13.67 26.78
N LYS A 53 -53.51 13.23 26.80
CA LYS A 53 -53.85 11.81 27.02
C LYS A 53 -53.39 10.97 25.84
N GLY A 54 -52.87 9.77 26.07
CA GLY A 54 -52.57 8.85 24.98
C GLY A 54 -53.83 8.25 24.35
N GLY A 55 -53.73 7.80 23.10
CA GLY A 55 -54.82 7.20 22.34
C GLY A 55 -55.17 5.79 22.82
N GLY A 56 -56.44 5.37 22.62
CA GLY A 56 -56.96 4.07 23.05
C GLY A 56 -56.56 2.89 22.17
N VAL A 57 -57.18 1.72 22.39
CA VAL A 57 -56.97 0.51 21.59
C VAL A 57 -58.27 0.13 20.88
N ILE A 58 -58.19 -0.16 19.58
CA ILE A 58 -59.29 -0.70 18.78
C ILE A 58 -58.84 -2.05 18.22
N ARG A 59 -59.60 -3.12 18.50
CA ARG A 59 -59.35 -4.47 17.95
C ARG A 59 -60.60 -4.95 17.20
N LEU A 60 -60.46 -5.26 15.91
CA LEU A 60 -61.51 -5.79 15.05
C LEU A 60 -61.08 -7.14 14.49
N GLU A 61 -61.90 -8.17 14.68
CA GLU A 61 -61.75 -9.48 14.05
C GLU A 61 -63.02 -9.81 13.28
N VAL A 62 -62.93 -9.71 11.96
CA VAL A 62 -64.02 -9.90 11.00
C VAL A 62 -63.78 -11.21 10.28
N ALA A 63 -64.79 -12.08 10.21
CA ALA A 63 -64.62 -13.42 9.63
C ALA A 63 -64.37 -13.37 8.10
N GLU A 64 -65.04 -12.47 7.40
CA GLU A 64 -65.03 -12.39 5.93
C GLU A 64 -64.62 -10.99 5.45
N ALA A 65 -65.56 -10.11 5.13
CA ALA A 65 -65.28 -8.79 4.54
C ALA A 65 -65.52 -7.64 5.54
N LEU A 66 -64.55 -6.72 5.65
CA LEU A 66 -64.72 -5.43 6.33
C LEU A 66 -64.93 -4.32 5.29
N LEU A 67 -66.16 -3.79 5.19
CA LEU A 67 -66.45 -2.56 4.45
C LEU A 67 -66.36 -1.35 5.38
N LEU A 68 -65.38 -0.48 5.17
CA LEU A 68 -65.13 0.70 5.99
C LEU A 68 -65.22 1.97 5.15
N ASP A 69 -66.35 2.70 5.26
CA ASP A 69 -66.52 4.04 4.70
C ASP A 69 -66.44 5.16 5.76
N GLY A 70 -66.48 4.77 7.04
CA GLY A 70 -66.42 5.66 8.20
C GLY A 70 -64.99 5.93 8.71
N VAL A 71 -64.88 6.38 9.97
CA VAL A 71 -63.58 6.68 10.62
C VAL A 71 -63.35 5.75 11.81
N LEU A 72 -62.22 5.04 11.83
CA LEU A 72 -61.64 4.42 13.02
C LEU A 72 -60.53 5.34 13.57
N THR A 73 -60.61 5.75 14.83
CA THR A 73 -59.64 6.70 15.39
C THR A 73 -59.23 6.35 16.83
N ALA A 74 -57.93 6.25 17.05
CA ALA A 74 -57.26 6.06 18.32
C ALA A 74 -56.21 7.17 18.53
N ASN A 75 -56.53 8.41 18.19
CA ASN A 75 -55.59 9.53 18.30
C ASN A 75 -55.28 9.89 19.76
N GLY A 76 -54.05 10.35 20.00
CA GLY A 76 -53.65 11.01 21.24
C GLY A 76 -54.20 12.43 21.35
N GLY A 77 -54.43 12.87 22.57
CA GLY A 77 -54.86 14.24 22.89
C GLY A 77 -53.70 15.24 22.89
N ASN A 78 -54.01 16.49 22.58
CA ASN A 78 -53.04 17.59 22.62
C ASN A 78 -52.64 17.92 24.07
N GLY A 79 -51.39 18.33 24.27
CA GLY A 79 -50.93 18.91 25.52
C GLY A 79 -51.52 20.30 25.76
N ALA A 80 -51.66 20.69 27.02
CA ALA A 80 -52.11 22.02 27.42
C ALA A 80 -50.97 22.80 28.11
N GLY A 81 -50.84 24.10 27.83
CA GLY A 81 -49.76 24.93 28.36
C GLY A 81 -48.37 24.36 28.03
N GLY A 82 -47.49 24.27 29.03
CA GLY A 82 -46.16 23.65 28.89
C GLY A 82 -46.13 22.13 28.75
N GLY A 83 -47.29 21.45 28.66
CA GLY A 83 -47.40 19.99 28.57
C GLY A 83 -47.15 19.44 27.16
N GLY A 84 -46.57 18.24 27.10
CA GLY A 84 -46.34 17.51 25.85
C GLY A 84 -47.61 16.84 25.32
N GLY A 85 -47.66 16.54 24.03
CA GLY A 85 -48.77 15.82 23.41
C GLY A 85 -48.78 14.32 23.75
N GLY A 86 -49.98 13.72 23.84
CA GLY A 86 -50.13 12.28 24.06
C GLY A 86 -49.88 11.47 22.78
N ALA A 87 -49.38 10.25 22.91
CA ALA A 87 -49.12 9.39 21.76
C ALA A 87 -50.41 8.86 21.12
N GLY A 88 -50.35 8.53 19.83
CA GLY A 88 -51.39 7.74 19.18
C GLY A 88 -51.52 6.34 19.79
N GLY A 89 -52.72 5.78 19.73
CA GLY A 89 -53.08 4.47 20.26
C GLY A 89 -52.79 3.31 19.31
N SER A 90 -53.48 2.19 19.50
CA SER A 90 -53.28 0.97 18.71
C SER A 90 -54.56 0.56 17.99
N ILE A 91 -54.47 0.22 16.71
CA ILE A 91 -55.58 -0.30 15.91
C ILE A 91 -55.13 -1.63 15.29
N TYR A 92 -55.83 -2.71 15.63
CA TYR A 92 -55.65 -4.04 15.05
C TYR A 92 -56.91 -4.44 14.30
N ILE A 93 -56.74 -4.86 13.05
CA ILE A 93 -57.81 -5.38 12.20
C ILE A 93 -57.38 -6.74 11.66
N LYS A 94 -58.25 -7.75 11.75
CA LYS A 94 -58.11 -9.03 11.07
C LYS A 94 -59.37 -9.30 10.26
N CYS A 95 -59.24 -9.59 8.98
CA CYS A 95 -60.34 -9.86 8.05
C CYS A 95 -59.89 -10.83 6.94
N ALA A 96 -60.79 -11.32 6.10
CA ALA A 96 -60.40 -11.98 4.84
C ALA A 96 -60.16 -10.92 3.75
N THR A 97 -61.06 -9.93 3.64
CA THR A 97 -60.91 -8.77 2.75
C THR A 97 -61.30 -7.46 3.44
N ILE A 98 -60.68 -6.36 3.03
CA ILE A 98 -61.01 -4.99 3.47
C ILE A 98 -61.34 -4.10 2.26
N ALA A 99 -62.46 -3.38 2.30
CA ALA A 99 -63.01 -2.56 1.22
C ALA A 99 -63.58 -1.22 1.76
N GLY A 100 -63.91 -0.28 0.87
CA GLY A 100 -64.53 1.01 1.22
C GLY A 100 -63.62 2.22 1.04
N SER A 101 -64.09 3.40 1.46
CA SER A 101 -63.38 4.70 1.31
C SER A 101 -63.08 5.44 2.62
N GLY A 102 -63.10 4.72 3.74
CA GLY A 102 -63.01 5.27 5.09
C GLY A 102 -61.59 5.64 5.55
N LYS A 103 -61.44 6.00 6.83
CA LYS A 103 -60.17 6.48 7.40
C LYS A 103 -59.82 5.75 8.69
N ILE A 104 -58.58 5.30 8.85
CA ILE A 104 -58.06 4.63 10.03
C ILE A 104 -56.91 5.47 10.61
N ARG A 105 -57.03 5.93 11.86
CA ARG A 105 -56.11 6.91 12.44
C ARG A 105 -55.64 6.56 13.85
N ALA A 106 -54.34 6.63 14.09
CA ALA A 106 -53.71 6.56 15.40
C ALA A 106 -52.64 7.67 15.50
N ASN A 107 -53.04 8.93 15.28
CA ASN A 107 -52.13 10.08 15.31
C ASN A 107 -51.75 10.49 16.74
N GLY A 108 -50.54 11.02 16.94
CA GLY A 108 -50.14 11.70 18.17
C GLY A 108 -50.75 13.09 18.31
N GLY A 109 -50.88 13.57 19.54
CA GLY A 109 -51.39 14.89 19.88
C GLY A 109 -50.32 15.98 19.80
N ALA A 110 -50.72 17.21 19.50
CA ALA A 110 -49.83 18.37 19.42
C ALA A 110 -49.25 18.78 20.79
N ALA A 111 -48.05 19.36 20.78
CA ALA A 111 -47.48 20.05 21.92
C ALA A 111 -48.32 21.27 22.32
N GLY A 112 -48.40 21.57 23.63
CA GLY A 112 -49.16 22.73 24.12
C GLY A 112 -48.47 24.09 23.89
N THR A 113 -47.14 24.11 23.70
CA THR A 113 -46.34 25.32 23.41
C THR A 113 -45.14 24.99 22.52
N THR A 114 -44.40 26.04 22.10
CA THR A 114 -43.23 25.94 21.22
C THR A 114 -42.01 25.23 21.83
N ASP A 115 -42.01 25.03 23.14
CA ASP A 115 -40.88 24.41 23.85
C ASP A 115 -41.23 23.02 24.41
N ALA A 116 -42.45 22.51 24.15
CA ALA A 116 -42.93 21.20 24.56
C ALA A 116 -42.89 20.18 23.41
N GLY A 117 -42.83 18.89 23.75
CA GLY A 117 -42.77 17.80 22.77
C GLY A 117 -44.14 17.38 22.25
N GLY A 118 -44.28 17.20 20.93
CA GLY A 118 -45.47 16.58 20.33
C GLY A 118 -45.50 15.07 20.60
N GLY A 119 -46.67 14.45 20.68
CA GLY A 119 -46.79 13.00 20.90
C GLY A 119 -46.40 12.19 19.66
N GLY A 120 -45.81 11.02 19.84
CA GLY A 120 -45.49 10.09 18.74
C GLY A 120 -46.75 9.47 18.12
N GLY A 121 -46.65 9.02 16.88
CA GLY A 121 -47.73 8.27 16.24
C GLY A 121 -47.97 6.90 16.88
N GLY A 122 -49.16 6.35 16.67
CA GLY A 122 -49.63 5.06 17.18
C GLY A 122 -49.32 3.90 16.24
N ARG A 123 -50.00 2.76 16.42
CA ARG A 123 -49.76 1.54 15.65
C ARG A 123 -51.02 1.12 14.93
N ILE A 124 -50.94 0.81 13.64
CA ILE A 124 -52.06 0.26 12.87
C ILE A 124 -51.59 -1.02 12.19
N ALA A 125 -52.25 -2.14 12.47
CA ALA A 125 -51.98 -3.42 11.85
C ALA A 125 -53.25 -3.98 11.19
N VAL A 126 -53.16 -4.33 9.91
CA VAL A 126 -54.26 -4.92 9.15
C VAL A 126 -53.82 -6.28 8.62
N HIS A 127 -54.47 -7.32 9.11
CA HIS A 127 -54.32 -8.69 8.64
C HIS A 127 -55.45 -9.03 7.68
N TYR A 128 -55.09 -9.43 6.46
CA TYR A 128 -56.02 -9.88 5.43
C TYR A 128 -55.46 -11.04 4.61
N ASN A 129 -56.32 -11.73 3.87
CA ASN A 129 -55.86 -12.76 2.93
C ASN A 129 -55.43 -12.09 1.62
N ALA A 130 -54.13 -12.06 1.35
CA ALA A 130 -53.53 -11.44 0.17
C ALA A 130 -54.19 -11.87 -1.15
N VAL A 131 -54.47 -13.17 -1.31
CA VAL A 131 -55.07 -13.73 -2.54
C VAL A 131 -56.52 -13.28 -2.70
N ALA A 132 -57.30 -13.29 -1.61
CA ALA A 132 -58.68 -12.82 -1.65
C ALA A 132 -58.75 -11.31 -1.89
N GLN A 133 -57.83 -10.55 -1.28
CA GLN A 133 -57.75 -9.10 -1.41
C GLN A 133 -57.38 -8.67 -2.83
N ALA A 134 -56.43 -9.35 -3.48
CA ALA A 134 -56.03 -9.08 -4.87
C ALA A 134 -57.14 -9.38 -5.90
N ASN A 135 -58.11 -10.24 -5.56
CA ASN A 135 -59.23 -10.62 -6.43
C ASN A 135 -60.48 -9.75 -6.25
N LEU A 136 -60.43 -8.68 -5.46
CA LEU A 136 -61.57 -7.78 -5.32
C LEU A 136 -61.87 -7.07 -6.66
N PRO A 137 -63.16 -6.97 -7.07
CA PRO A 137 -63.54 -6.31 -8.33
C PRO A 137 -63.26 -4.81 -8.34
N TRP A 138 -63.08 -4.20 -7.17
CA TRP A 138 -62.73 -2.79 -6.98
C TRP A 138 -61.66 -2.71 -5.90
N GLN A 139 -60.71 -1.80 -6.07
CA GLN A 139 -59.67 -1.61 -5.07
C GLN A 139 -60.17 -0.73 -3.90
N PRO A 140 -59.82 -1.07 -2.65
CA PRO A 140 -60.13 -0.24 -1.49
C PRO A 140 -59.45 1.13 -1.55
N ASN A 141 -60.16 2.18 -1.11
CA ASN A 141 -59.65 3.55 -0.99
C ASN A 141 -59.64 4.00 0.48
N ILE A 142 -59.06 3.18 1.36
CA ILE A 142 -58.98 3.47 2.79
C ILE A 142 -57.71 4.25 3.09
N SER A 143 -57.83 5.29 3.90
CA SER A 143 -56.69 6.13 4.31
C SER A 143 -56.16 5.76 5.69
N PHE A 144 -54.83 5.65 5.84
CA PHE A 144 -54.17 5.20 7.07
C PHE A 144 -53.28 6.30 7.65
N ALA A 145 -53.47 6.70 8.91
CA ALA A 145 -52.69 7.78 9.50
C ALA A 145 -52.20 7.46 10.91
N ALA A 146 -50.89 7.34 11.07
CA ALA A 146 -50.19 7.25 12.34
C ALA A 146 -49.22 8.43 12.47
N ASN A 147 -49.71 9.66 12.28
CA ASN A 147 -48.89 10.87 12.28
C ASN A 147 -48.26 11.15 13.66
N PRO A 148 -47.07 11.78 13.70
CA PRO A 148 -46.63 12.44 14.91
C PRO A 148 -47.48 13.69 15.19
N GLY A 149 -47.49 14.12 16.44
CA GLY A 149 -48.05 15.38 16.89
C GLY A 149 -47.18 16.57 16.52
N ARG A 150 -47.80 17.75 16.38
CA ARG A 150 -47.10 19.00 16.08
C ARG A 150 -46.08 19.37 17.18
N TYR A 151 -44.88 19.80 16.79
CA TYR A 151 -43.77 20.16 17.68
C TYR A 151 -43.03 21.39 17.11
N TYR A 152 -42.17 22.02 17.92
CA TYR A 152 -41.58 23.32 17.57
C TYR A 152 -40.05 23.45 17.85
N LYS A 153 -39.37 22.49 18.54
CA LYS A 153 -37.89 22.51 18.74
C LYS A 153 -37.21 21.14 19.02
N SER A 154 -35.88 21.10 18.82
CA SER A 154 -34.81 20.12 19.16
C SER A 154 -34.90 18.66 18.69
N ILE A 155 -35.86 17.82 19.12
CA ILE A 155 -35.99 16.43 18.63
C ILE A 155 -37.42 16.16 18.18
N LYS A 156 -37.54 15.77 16.91
CA LYS A 156 -38.82 15.61 16.22
C LYS A 156 -39.54 14.35 16.72
N PRO A 157 -40.83 14.41 17.12
CA PRO A 157 -41.65 13.21 17.26
C PRO A 157 -41.68 12.43 15.96
N ARG A 158 -41.71 11.11 16.06
CA ARG A 158 -41.69 10.21 14.91
C ARG A 158 -43.09 9.71 14.56
N PRO A 159 -43.36 9.45 13.26
CA PRO A 159 -44.57 8.75 12.87
C PRO A 159 -44.64 7.37 13.53
N GLY A 160 -45.86 6.90 13.69
CA GLY A 160 -46.20 5.58 14.16
C GLY A 160 -46.04 4.51 13.08
N THR A 161 -46.42 3.28 13.39
CA THR A 161 -46.20 2.14 12.48
C THR A 161 -47.46 1.70 11.76
N LEU A 162 -47.29 1.28 10.50
CA LEU A 162 -48.32 0.64 9.66
C LEU A 162 -47.83 -0.77 9.31
N TYR A 163 -48.67 -1.78 9.54
CA TYR A 163 -48.40 -3.17 9.19
C TYR A 163 -49.51 -3.75 8.31
N PHE A 164 -49.12 -4.43 7.24
CA PHE A 164 -50.00 -5.21 6.38
C PHE A 164 -49.49 -6.66 6.26
N SER A 165 -50.36 -7.63 5.97
CA SER A 165 -49.97 -9.05 5.88
C SER A 165 -49.04 -9.39 4.71
N ASP A 166 -48.93 -8.53 3.69
CA ASP A 166 -48.09 -8.73 2.51
C ASP A 166 -47.44 -7.41 2.04
N ALA A 167 -46.85 -7.38 0.85
CA ALA A 167 -46.20 -6.19 0.28
C ALA A 167 -47.18 -5.18 -0.36
N HIS A 168 -48.50 -5.42 -0.35
CA HIS A 168 -49.47 -4.53 -0.96
C HIS A 168 -49.86 -3.41 0.02
N ILE A 169 -49.69 -2.17 -0.43
CA ILE A 169 -50.13 -0.97 0.28
C ILE A 169 -51.39 -0.46 -0.43
N TYR A 170 -52.52 -0.53 0.26
CA TYR A 170 -53.79 0.01 -0.26
C TYR A 170 -54.00 1.44 0.27
N PRO A 171 -54.36 2.43 -0.59
CA PRO A 171 -54.84 2.34 -1.98
C PRO A 171 -53.72 2.44 -3.04
N HIS A 172 -53.86 1.73 -4.18
CA HIS A 172 -52.96 1.91 -5.35
C HIS A 172 -53.24 3.20 -6.14
N THR A 173 -54.36 3.88 -5.88
CA THR A 173 -54.66 5.22 -6.41
C THR A 173 -54.67 6.24 -5.27
N GLY A 174 -53.48 6.64 -4.85
CA GLY A 174 -53.27 7.69 -3.86
C GLY A 174 -53.32 7.22 -2.41
N VAL A 175 -52.14 6.97 -1.84
CA VAL A 175 -51.97 6.74 -0.40
C VAL A 175 -52.12 8.07 0.32
N SER A 176 -53.33 8.40 0.75
CA SER A 176 -53.54 9.50 1.72
C SER A 176 -53.21 9.02 3.12
N GLY A 177 -51.94 8.69 3.38
CA GLY A 177 -51.57 8.09 4.65
C GLY A 177 -50.15 8.37 5.12
N SER A 178 -50.00 8.48 6.44
CA SER A 178 -48.73 8.77 7.09
C SER A 178 -48.39 7.68 8.07
N GLY A 179 -47.15 7.20 8.04
CA GLY A 179 -46.67 6.15 8.93
C GLY A 179 -45.39 5.51 8.41
N ARG A 180 -44.76 4.74 9.28
CA ARG A 180 -43.61 3.88 8.95
C ARG A 180 -44.09 2.45 8.71
N LEU A 181 -43.86 1.92 7.52
CA LEU A 181 -44.14 0.52 7.20
C LEU A 181 -43.18 -0.40 7.98
N VAL A 182 -43.69 -1.51 8.51
CA VAL A 182 -42.93 -2.42 9.38
C VAL A 182 -43.14 -3.90 9.05
N ASN A 183 -43.43 -4.21 7.78
CA ASN A 183 -43.70 -5.57 7.33
C ASN A 183 -42.40 -6.41 7.36
N GLN A 184 -42.26 -7.24 8.39
CA GLN A 184 -41.10 -8.11 8.60
C GLN A 184 -40.94 -9.08 7.42
N GLY A 185 -39.78 -9.07 6.75
CA GLY A 185 -39.45 -9.98 5.64
C GLY A 185 -39.82 -9.49 4.23
N VAL A 186 -40.45 -8.32 4.09
CA VAL A 186 -40.70 -7.70 2.78
C VAL A 186 -39.46 -6.90 2.37
N THR A 187 -38.79 -7.34 1.31
CA THR A 187 -37.64 -6.64 0.71
C THR A 187 -38.01 -5.83 -0.53
N GLU A 188 -39.24 -5.99 -1.03
CA GLU A 188 -39.71 -5.37 -2.26
C GLU A 188 -41.18 -4.96 -2.18
N TYR A 189 -41.49 -3.74 -2.64
CA TYR A 189 -42.85 -3.20 -2.79
C TYR A 189 -43.12 -2.91 -4.27
N GLN A 190 -44.22 -3.44 -4.79
CA GLN A 190 -44.67 -3.25 -6.16
C GLN A 190 -45.99 -2.49 -6.16
N LEU A 191 -46.00 -1.30 -6.76
CA LEU A 191 -47.12 -0.38 -6.78
C LEU A 191 -47.44 0.01 -8.24
N THR A 192 -48.71 0.22 -8.56
CA THR A 192 -49.06 0.79 -9.86
C THR A 192 -48.73 2.28 -9.90
N SER A 193 -49.30 3.05 -8.97
CA SER A 193 -49.00 4.47 -8.79
C SER A 193 -48.89 4.75 -7.29
N LEU A 194 -48.17 5.79 -6.89
CA LEU A 194 -48.08 6.23 -5.50
C LEU A 194 -48.30 7.75 -5.43
N ALA A 195 -49.28 8.20 -4.65
CA ALA A 195 -49.40 9.60 -4.30
C ALA A 195 -49.30 9.77 -2.79
N VAL A 196 -48.35 10.56 -2.30
CA VAL A 196 -48.18 10.92 -0.88
C VAL A 196 -48.52 12.39 -0.73
N THR A 197 -49.65 12.70 -0.08
CA THR A 197 -50.23 14.05 -0.06
C THR A 197 -50.64 14.51 1.34
N ASN A 198 -50.99 15.79 1.49
CA ASN A 198 -51.61 16.36 2.71
C ASN A 198 -50.74 16.27 3.99
N GLY A 199 -49.45 16.56 3.89
CA GLY A 199 -48.53 16.57 5.04
C GLY A 199 -48.13 15.19 5.50
N SER A 200 -48.18 14.19 4.61
CA SER A 200 -47.97 12.81 4.97
C SER A 200 -46.49 12.43 4.93
N LEU A 201 -46.03 11.64 5.90
CA LEU A 201 -44.71 11.02 5.86
C LEU A 201 -44.89 9.52 5.64
N PHE A 202 -44.33 9.00 4.56
CA PHE A 202 -44.37 7.59 4.22
C PHE A 202 -42.96 7.01 4.23
N ALA A 203 -42.62 6.28 5.29
CA ALA A 203 -41.29 5.70 5.46
C ALA A 203 -41.32 4.20 5.17
N PHE A 204 -40.48 3.75 4.25
CA PHE A 204 -40.30 2.33 3.95
C PHE A 204 -39.25 1.71 4.88
N PRO A 205 -39.27 0.38 5.10
CA PRO A 205 -38.22 -0.29 5.86
C PRO A 205 -36.85 -0.11 5.19
N VAL A 206 -35.79 -0.08 6.00
CA VAL A 206 -34.40 -0.05 5.54
C VAL A 206 -34.13 -1.23 4.60
N GLY A 207 -33.43 -1.03 3.49
CA GLY A 207 -33.06 -2.12 2.59
C GLY A 207 -34.07 -2.46 1.49
N THR A 208 -35.18 -1.71 1.38
CA THR A 208 -36.30 -2.11 0.51
C THR A 208 -36.22 -1.54 -0.89
N ALA A 209 -36.56 -2.36 -1.88
CA ALA A 209 -36.81 -1.91 -3.25
C ALA A 209 -38.29 -1.52 -3.41
N VAL A 210 -38.55 -0.33 -3.92
CA VAL A 210 -39.90 0.19 -4.22
C VAL A 210 -39.99 0.43 -5.71
N THR A 211 -40.86 -0.31 -6.37
CA THR A 211 -41.14 -0.14 -7.80
C THR A 211 -42.56 0.37 -7.97
N ILE A 212 -42.70 1.48 -8.67
CA ILE A 212 -43.94 2.11 -9.07
C ILE A 212 -44.01 2.00 -10.60
N THR A 213 -44.96 1.26 -11.18
CA THR A 213 -44.96 1.02 -12.64
C THR A 213 -45.41 2.21 -13.46
N ASP A 214 -46.26 3.07 -12.89
CA ASP A 214 -46.81 4.28 -13.49
C ASP A 214 -46.28 5.51 -12.73
N ASN A 215 -47.14 6.36 -12.16
CA ASN A 215 -46.73 7.68 -11.66
C ASN A 215 -46.49 7.75 -10.14
N LEU A 216 -45.49 8.55 -9.74
CA LEU A 216 -45.23 8.98 -8.36
C LEU A 216 -45.59 10.46 -8.20
N THR A 217 -46.38 10.80 -7.17
CA THR A 217 -46.69 12.20 -6.81
C THR A 217 -46.51 12.43 -5.32
N VAL A 218 -45.60 13.32 -4.93
CA VAL A 218 -45.43 13.75 -3.54
C VAL A 218 -45.82 15.21 -3.44
N SER A 219 -46.91 15.52 -2.74
CA SER A 219 -47.44 16.88 -2.71
C SER A 219 -47.95 17.37 -1.36
N GLY A 220 -48.14 18.68 -1.22
CA GLY A 220 -48.75 19.26 -0.02
C GLY A 220 -47.94 18.99 1.24
N ASN A 221 -46.62 19.21 1.19
CA ASN A 221 -45.70 19.14 2.34
C ASN A 221 -45.48 17.72 2.86
N SER A 222 -45.42 16.76 1.93
CA SER A 222 -45.35 15.31 2.22
C SER A 222 -43.97 14.73 1.93
N ALA A 223 -43.56 13.68 2.62
CA ALA A 223 -42.25 13.08 2.44
C ALA A 223 -42.31 11.57 2.19
N ILE A 224 -41.38 11.08 1.37
CA ILE A 224 -41.03 9.66 1.31
C ILE A 224 -39.63 9.50 1.91
N GLU A 225 -39.47 8.52 2.79
CA GLU A 225 -38.18 8.15 3.37
C GLU A 225 -37.84 6.70 2.98
N LEU A 226 -36.63 6.54 2.42
CA LEU A 226 -36.07 5.27 1.96
C LEU A 226 -34.60 5.21 2.38
N ASP A 227 -34.29 4.29 3.29
CA ASP A 227 -32.95 4.05 3.80
C ASP A 227 -32.35 2.80 3.14
N ASN A 228 -31.17 2.91 2.52
CA ASN A 228 -30.46 1.76 1.93
C ASN A 228 -31.31 0.94 0.93
N GLY A 229 -32.18 1.60 0.17
CA GLY A 229 -33.19 0.98 -0.70
C GLY A 229 -33.25 1.58 -2.10
N ALA A 230 -33.98 0.98 -3.03
CA ALA A 230 -34.10 1.49 -4.40
C ALA A 230 -35.51 2.04 -4.65
N LEU A 231 -35.64 3.16 -5.38
CA LEU A 231 -36.93 3.68 -5.86
C LEU A 231 -36.93 3.71 -7.39
N THR A 232 -37.78 2.90 -7.99
CA THR A 232 -37.99 2.86 -9.44
C THR A 232 -39.41 3.32 -9.76
N VAL A 233 -39.55 4.28 -10.67
CA VAL A 233 -40.82 4.83 -11.16
C VAL A 233 -40.84 4.62 -12.66
N GLY A 234 -41.80 3.88 -13.22
CA GLY A 234 -41.89 3.60 -14.65
C GLY A 234 -42.42 4.78 -15.46
N GLY A 235 -43.35 5.56 -14.88
CA GLY A 235 -43.91 6.79 -15.43
C GLY A 235 -43.24 8.06 -14.90
N ASP A 236 -44.03 9.11 -14.69
CA ASP A 236 -43.56 10.42 -14.22
C ASP A 236 -43.47 10.47 -12.68
N ALA A 237 -42.50 11.23 -12.17
CA ALA A 237 -42.34 11.50 -10.75
C ALA A 237 -42.43 13.01 -10.49
N ARG A 238 -43.39 13.43 -9.66
CA ARG A 238 -43.63 14.86 -9.35
C ARG A 238 -43.56 15.14 -7.85
N PHE A 239 -42.82 16.18 -7.48
CA PHE A 239 -42.67 16.67 -6.11
C PHE A 239 -43.12 18.12 -6.01
N SER A 240 -44.12 18.45 -5.18
CA SER A 240 -44.60 19.84 -5.02
C SER A 240 -45.03 20.17 -3.58
N SER A 241 -44.43 21.14 -2.94
CA SER A 241 -44.89 21.72 -1.68
C SER A 241 -46.02 22.74 -1.90
N GLY A 242 -46.87 22.90 -0.88
CA GLY A 242 -47.79 24.06 -0.79
C GLY A 242 -47.10 25.28 -0.16
N PRO A 243 -47.79 26.42 0.02
CA PRO A 243 -47.25 27.56 0.75
C PRO A 243 -46.87 27.19 2.20
N LEU A 244 -45.66 27.54 2.62
CA LEU A 244 -45.13 27.25 3.95
C LEU A 244 -45.83 28.11 5.02
N THR A 245 -46.98 27.68 5.54
CA THR A 245 -47.61 28.35 6.71
C THR A 245 -47.07 27.76 8.02
N GLY A 246 -45.94 28.29 8.48
CA GLY A 246 -45.23 27.82 9.68
C GLY A 246 -44.51 26.49 9.46
N TYR A 247 -43.53 26.17 10.32
CA TYR A 247 -42.61 25.03 10.21
C TYR A 247 -43.32 23.71 9.87
N SER A 248 -43.41 23.44 8.57
CA SER A 248 -44.01 22.25 7.97
C SER A 248 -43.02 21.75 6.93
N PHE A 249 -42.89 20.43 6.85
CA PHE A 249 -41.95 19.75 5.98
C PHE A 249 -42.12 20.21 4.53
N GLU A 250 -41.02 20.42 3.81
CA GLU A 250 -41.11 20.55 2.35
C GLU A 250 -41.49 19.17 1.76
N SER A 251 -41.91 19.12 0.50
CA SER A 251 -42.20 17.83 -0.13
C SER A 251 -40.90 17.11 -0.50
N VAL A 252 -40.33 16.30 0.40
CA VAL A 252 -38.96 15.74 0.28
C VAL A 252 -38.96 14.24 -0.04
N LEU A 253 -38.05 13.79 -0.91
CA LEU A 253 -37.71 12.38 -1.11
C LEU A 253 -36.36 12.07 -0.46
N ASN A 254 -36.31 11.61 0.78
CA ASN A 254 -35.03 11.24 1.39
C ASN A 254 -34.64 9.83 0.95
N LEU A 255 -33.65 9.74 0.07
CA LEU A 255 -32.96 8.50 -0.28
C LEU A 255 -31.60 8.54 0.44
N HIS A 256 -31.30 7.52 1.24
CA HIS A 256 -30.02 7.36 1.96
C HIS A 256 -29.25 6.13 1.46
N THR A 257 -27.92 6.14 1.56
CA THR A 257 -26.95 5.04 1.34
C THR A 257 -27.21 4.09 0.18
N GLY A 258 -26.48 4.24 -0.94
CA GLY A 258 -26.55 3.27 -2.06
C GLY A 258 -27.90 3.21 -2.79
N ALA A 259 -28.80 4.13 -2.48
CA ALA A 259 -30.12 4.18 -3.08
C ALA A 259 -30.06 4.57 -4.55
N ILE A 260 -30.80 3.84 -5.39
CA ILE A 260 -30.95 4.15 -6.82
C ILE A 260 -32.32 4.82 -6.99
N LEU A 261 -32.34 5.99 -7.63
CA LEU A 261 -33.57 6.59 -8.13
C LEU A 261 -33.60 6.46 -9.65
N SER A 262 -34.58 5.70 -10.15
CA SER A 262 -34.83 5.58 -11.59
C SER A 262 -36.24 6.06 -11.89
N VAL A 263 -36.38 7.05 -12.76
CA VAL A 263 -37.66 7.55 -13.26
C VAL A 263 -37.69 7.31 -14.76
N GLY A 264 -38.59 6.47 -15.26
CA GLY A 264 -38.73 6.16 -16.69
C GLY A 264 -39.27 7.33 -17.50
N GLY A 265 -40.13 8.14 -16.90
CA GLY A 265 -40.70 9.36 -17.49
C GLY A 265 -39.96 10.64 -17.09
N THR A 266 -40.73 11.70 -16.85
CA THR A 266 -40.28 13.03 -16.44
C THR A 266 -40.17 13.11 -14.92
N LEU A 267 -39.05 13.64 -14.42
CA LEU A 267 -38.91 14.03 -13.02
C LEU A 267 -39.17 15.53 -12.89
N THR A 268 -40.21 15.92 -12.17
CA THR A 268 -40.56 17.31 -11.93
C THR A 268 -40.42 17.69 -10.46
N ALA A 269 -39.52 18.62 -10.17
CA ALA A 269 -39.53 19.39 -8.94
C ALA A 269 -40.40 20.64 -9.17
N GLY A 270 -41.63 20.62 -8.65
CA GLY A 270 -42.52 21.77 -8.59
C GLY A 270 -42.05 22.82 -7.56
N SER A 271 -42.93 23.70 -7.08
CA SER A 271 -42.61 24.57 -5.95
C SER A 271 -42.23 23.74 -4.72
N GLY A 272 -41.06 23.90 -4.09
CA GLY A 272 -40.65 23.11 -2.92
C GLY A 272 -39.24 22.51 -3.01
N VAL A 273 -38.86 21.74 -1.99
CA VAL A 273 -37.50 21.17 -1.88
C VAL A 273 -37.50 19.67 -2.18
N LEU A 274 -36.83 19.28 -3.26
CA LEU A 274 -36.42 17.90 -3.52
C LEU A 274 -34.98 17.74 -3.01
N GLN A 275 -34.70 16.72 -2.19
CA GLN A 275 -33.34 16.42 -1.74
C GLN A 275 -33.04 14.99 -2.09
N VAL A 276 -31.80 14.68 -2.46
CA VAL A 276 -31.33 13.30 -2.58
C VAL A 276 -29.97 13.26 -1.87
N ARG A 277 -29.77 12.36 -0.91
CA ARG A 277 -28.64 12.42 0.03
C ARG A 277 -27.75 11.18 -0.02
N GLY A 278 -26.47 11.34 -0.34
CA GLY A 278 -25.44 10.38 0.07
C GLY A 278 -24.96 10.72 1.49
N GLU A 279 -24.80 9.73 2.38
CA GLU A 279 -24.19 9.95 3.69
C GLU A 279 -22.66 9.75 3.61
N PRO A 280 -21.88 10.28 4.58
CA PRO A 280 -20.44 10.08 4.64
C PRO A 280 -20.08 8.58 4.75
N GLY A 281 -19.36 8.06 3.76
CA GLY A 281 -18.95 6.64 3.68
C GLY A 281 -19.59 5.83 2.56
N ASP A 282 -20.52 6.40 1.80
CA ASP A 282 -21.26 5.69 0.76
C ASP A 282 -20.59 5.76 -0.63
N SER A 283 -20.57 4.61 -1.31
CA SER A 283 -20.13 4.47 -2.71
C SER A 283 -21.23 4.90 -3.68
N GLY A 284 -21.40 6.21 -3.81
CA GLY A 284 -22.05 6.86 -4.97
C GLY A 284 -23.57 6.70 -5.17
N LEU A 285 -24.21 7.80 -5.58
CA LEU A 285 -25.66 7.89 -5.84
C LEU A 285 -25.90 7.92 -7.36
N THR A 286 -26.81 7.08 -7.87
CA THR A 286 -27.22 7.13 -9.28
C THR A 286 -28.67 7.57 -9.40
N LEU A 287 -28.88 8.70 -10.09
CA LEU A 287 -30.19 9.23 -10.46
C LEU A 287 -30.35 9.15 -11.98
N SER A 288 -31.28 8.33 -12.45
CA SER A 288 -31.60 8.19 -13.88
C SER A 288 -33.00 8.71 -14.18
N VAL A 289 -33.11 9.57 -15.19
CA VAL A 289 -34.36 10.12 -15.70
C VAL A 289 -34.48 9.78 -17.20
N GLY A 290 -35.50 9.02 -17.55
CA GLY A 290 -35.71 8.48 -18.90
C GLY A 290 -36.22 9.51 -19.91
N ASN A 291 -36.85 10.60 -19.43
CA ASN A 291 -37.25 11.74 -20.25
C ASN A 291 -36.61 13.05 -19.72
N ASN A 292 -37.41 14.03 -19.27
CA ASN A 292 -36.93 15.35 -18.88
C ASN A 292 -36.79 15.52 -17.35
N LEU A 293 -35.88 16.39 -16.92
CA LEU A 293 -35.79 16.89 -15.55
C LEU A 293 -36.25 18.37 -15.50
N GLN A 294 -37.33 18.65 -14.80
CA GLN A 294 -37.95 19.98 -14.77
C GLN A 294 -37.99 20.54 -13.36
N LEU A 295 -37.38 21.72 -13.16
CA LEU A 295 -37.46 22.50 -11.94
C LEU A 295 -38.36 23.72 -12.21
N GLU A 296 -39.56 23.74 -11.64
CA GLU A 296 -40.53 24.84 -11.77
C GLU A 296 -40.20 25.99 -10.80
N SER A 297 -40.86 27.13 -10.97
CA SER A 297 -40.60 28.31 -10.14
C SER A 297 -40.75 28.03 -8.64
N GLY A 298 -39.73 28.40 -7.86
CA GLY A 298 -39.66 28.11 -6.42
C GLY A 298 -39.23 26.69 -6.07
N ALA A 299 -38.78 25.89 -7.04
CA ALA A 299 -38.17 24.58 -6.79
C ALA A 299 -36.73 24.73 -6.28
N SER A 300 -36.35 23.88 -5.33
CA SER A 300 -34.98 23.73 -4.85
C SER A 300 -34.62 22.25 -4.87
N PHE A 301 -33.69 21.86 -5.72
CA PHE A 301 -33.29 20.46 -5.87
C PHE A 301 -31.85 20.25 -5.40
N TYR A 302 -31.66 19.58 -4.27
CA TYR A 302 -30.36 19.24 -3.70
C TYR A 302 -29.92 17.82 -4.05
N ILE A 303 -28.65 17.66 -4.42
CA ILE A 303 -27.98 16.37 -4.48
C ILE A 303 -26.73 16.45 -3.61
N TYR A 304 -26.67 15.63 -2.55
CA TYR A 304 -25.50 15.51 -1.69
C TYR A 304 -24.67 14.30 -2.11
N CYS A 305 -23.41 14.54 -2.45
CA CYS A 305 -22.51 13.53 -2.98
C CYS A 305 -21.84 12.72 -1.87
N GLY A 306 -21.66 11.42 -2.11
CA GLY A 306 -20.92 10.53 -1.21
C GLY A 306 -19.41 10.74 -1.25
N ALA A 307 -18.71 10.19 -0.26
CA ALA A 307 -17.26 10.29 -0.13
C ALA A 307 -16.50 9.50 -1.23
N THR A 308 -15.27 9.89 -1.53
CA THR A 308 -14.39 9.24 -2.51
C THR A 308 -12.99 8.99 -1.96
N ASN A 309 -12.33 7.95 -2.46
CA ASN A 309 -10.90 7.70 -2.28
C ASN A 309 -10.12 7.83 -3.61
N ALA A 310 -10.79 8.18 -4.70
CA ALA A 310 -10.19 8.27 -6.02
C ALA A 310 -9.28 9.49 -6.11
N LEU A 311 -8.02 9.29 -6.49
CA LEU A 311 -7.01 10.36 -6.61
C LEU A 311 -7.10 11.17 -7.91
N VAL A 312 -7.90 10.71 -8.89
CA VAL A 312 -7.93 11.27 -10.26
C VAL A 312 -9.34 11.72 -10.68
N THR A 313 -10.39 10.97 -10.33
CA THR A 313 -11.78 11.30 -10.70
C THR A 313 -12.72 11.17 -9.48
N PRO A 314 -12.97 12.24 -8.72
CA PRO A 314 -13.80 12.20 -7.52
C PRO A 314 -15.32 12.20 -7.82
N LEU A 315 -15.75 11.71 -8.98
CA LEU A 315 -17.16 11.70 -9.35
C LEU A 315 -17.82 10.49 -8.69
N THR A 316 -18.66 10.74 -7.69
CA THR A 316 -19.37 9.69 -6.94
C THR A 316 -20.84 9.64 -7.29
N THR A 317 -21.40 10.74 -7.80
CA THR A 317 -22.83 10.85 -8.05
C THR A 317 -23.11 11.14 -9.51
N TYR A 318 -23.99 10.35 -10.13
CA TYR A 318 -24.33 10.48 -11.55
C TYR A 318 -25.80 10.85 -11.71
N LEU A 319 -26.06 12.05 -12.24
CA LEU A 319 -27.37 12.48 -12.72
C LEU A 319 -27.41 12.25 -14.23
N SER A 320 -28.12 11.21 -14.67
CA SER A 320 -28.28 10.88 -16.09
C SER A 320 -29.69 11.19 -16.54
N VAL A 321 -29.85 12.21 -17.39
CA VAL A 321 -31.12 12.64 -17.98
C VAL A 321 -31.06 12.35 -19.48
N ARG A 322 -31.90 11.44 -19.98
CA ARG A 322 -31.90 11.13 -21.43
C ARG A 322 -32.43 12.28 -22.28
N GLY A 323 -33.39 13.05 -21.75
CA GLY A 323 -33.98 14.22 -22.36
C GLY A 323 -33.32 15.53 -21.91
N ASP A 324 -34.15 16.56 -21.76
CA ASP A 324 -33.70 17.91 -21.42
C ASP A 324 -33.82 18.20 -19.92
N MET A 325 -32.94 19.07 -19.42
CA MET A 325 -33.05 19.66 -18.09
C MET A 325 -33.43 21.14 -18.21
N SER A 326 -34.48 21.56 -17.52
CA SER A 326 -34.93 22.96 -17.48
C SER A 326 -35.04 23.48 -16.04
N VAL A 327 -34.46 24.64 -15.77
CA VAL A 327 -34.54 25.33 -14.48
C VAL A 327 -35.22 26.68 -14.68
N ALA A 328 -36.45 26.78 -14.20
CA ALA A 328 -37.28 27.97 -14.36
C ALA A 328 -36.82 29.15 -13.47
N SER A 329 -37.36 30.34 -13.74
CA SER A 329 -37.11 31.52 -12.91
C SER A 329 -37.48 31.28 -11.43
N GLY A 330 -36.57 31.59 -10.51
CA GLY A 330 -36.74 31.36 -9.07
C GLY A 330 -36.51 29.92 -8.63
N ALA A 331 -36.05 29.04 -9.52
CA ALA A 331 -35.71 27.65 -9.23
C ALA A 331 -34.20 27.44 -9.15
N TRP A 332 -33.75 26.51 -8.29
CA TRP A 332 -32.34 26.26 -8.04
C TRP A 332 -31.99 24.78 -7.93
N PHE A 333 -30.91 24.39 -8.60
CA PHE A 333 -30.27 23.09 -8.46
C PHE A 333 -28.99 23.21 -7.63
N TYR A 334 -28.80 22.35 -6.63
CA TYR A 334 -27.70 22.41 -5.66
C TYR A 334 -26.90 21.10 -5.66
N PRO A 335 -25.83 21.00 -6.49
CA PRO A 335 -24.88 19.90 -6.39
C PRO A 335 -23.92 20.17 -5.22
N VAL A 336 -24.03 19.39 -4.16
CA VAL A 336 -23.24 19.53 -2.93
C VAL A 336 -22.16 18.45 -2.92
N SER A 337 -20.89 18.85 -2.99
CA SER A 337 -19.76 17.93 -2.89
C SER A 337 -19.59 17.40 -1.46
N ASP A 338 -18.95 16.25 -1.31
CA ASP A 338 -18.55 15.73 -0.01
C ASP A 338 -17.49 16.65 0.61
N GLY A 339 -17.79 17.19 1.79
CA GLY A 339 -16.98 18.21 2.45
C GLY A 339 -15.65 17.70 3.02
N VAL A 340 -15.38 16.39 2.96
CA VAL A 340 -14.17 15.75 3.50
C VAL A 340 -13.24 15.32 2.38
N SER A 341 -13.76 14.57 1.41
CA SER A 341 -13.02 13.90 0.34
C SER A 341 -13.16 14.58 -1.03
N GLY A 342 -14.13 15.47 -1.20
CA GLY A 342 -14.36 16.18 -2.47
C GLY A 342 -15.19 15.40 -3.50
N GLY A 343 -15.78 14.27 -3.10
CA GLY A 343 -16.72 13.51 -3.93
C GLY A 343 -17.81 14.41 -4.53
N SER A 344 -18.03 14.36 -5.84
CA SER A 344 -18.85 15.35 -6.56
C SER A 344 -19.79 14.72 -7.60
N ALA A 345 -20.75 15.51 -8.10
CA ALA A 345 -21.74 15.05 -9.07
C ALA A 345 -21.31 15.33 -10.52
N LEU A 346 -21.66 14.40 -11.41
CA LEU A 346 -21.65 14.56 -12.86
C LEU A 346 -23.09 14.62 -13.38
N MET A 347 -23.40 15.65 -14.17
CA MET A 347 -24.68 15.80 -14.86
C MET A 347 -24.53 15.46 -16.35
N GLN A 348 -25.18 14.39 -16.79
CA GLN A 348 -25.19 13.95 -18.19
C GLN A 348 -26.59 14.15 -18.76
N LEU A 349 -26.70 14.94 -19.83
CA LEU A 349 -28.00 15.37 -20.36
C LEU A 349 -27.99 15.65 -21.87
N ARG A 350 -29.17 15.85 -22.47
CA ARG A 350 -29.27 16.29 -23.88
C ARG A 350 -29.09 17.80 -24.00
N ASN A 351 -30.02 18.58 -23.48
CA ASN A 351 -29.95 20.05 -23.43
C ASN A 351 -30.19 20.56 -22.02
N LEU A 352 -29.51 21.64 -21.63
CA LEU A 352 -29.74 22.36 -20.38
C LEU A 352 -30.26 23.75 -20.69
N THR A 353 -31.35 24.17 -20.03
CA THR A 353 -31.85 25.54 -20.07
C THR A 353 -31.97 26.11 -18.66
N LEU A 354 -31.24 27.18 -18.37
CA LEU A 354 -31.37 27.97 -17.15
C LEU A 354 -32.05 29.29 -17.50
N GLU A 355 -33.28 29.49 -17.05
CA GLU A 355 -34.02 30.74 -17.26
C GLU A 355 -33.46 31.89 -16.40
N ALA A 356 -33.77 33.13 -16.80
CA ALA A 356 -33.37 34.31 -16.03
C ALA A 356 -33.94 34.25 -14.60
N GLY A 357 -33.08 34.37 -13.59
CA GLY A 357 -33.44 34.25 -12.18
C GLY A 357 -33.52 32.81 -11.63
N GLY A 358 -33.30 31.79 -12.48
CA GLY A 358 -33.06 30.41 -12.06
C GLY A 358 -31.57 30.05 -12.16
N GLY A 359 -31.14 28.93 -11.57
CA GLY A 359 -29.72 28.58 -11.66
C GLY A 359 -29.26 27.29 -11.00
N ILE A 360 -27.95 27.08 -11.09
CA ILE A 360 -27.19 26.03 -10.39
C ILE A 360 -26.33 26.71 -9.32
N ASN A 361 -26.42 26.26 -8.07
CA ASN A 361 -25.73 26.88 -6.94
C ASN A 361 -24.96 25.84 -6.11
N ALA A 362 -23.64 25.91 -6.24
CA ALA A 362 -22.65 25.14 -5.51
C ALA A 362 -21.79 26.04 -4.59
N VAL A 363 -22.29 27.21 -4.18
CA VAL A 363 -21.51 28.16 -3.36
C VAL A 363 -21.19 27.59 -1.98
N GLY A 364 -19.89 27.51 -1.64
CA GLY A 364 -19.43 27.02 -0.34
C GLY A 364 -19.68 25.53 -0.07
N THR A 365 -20.03 24.76 -1.12
CA THR A 365 -20.41 23.33 -1.03
C THR A 365 -19.30 22.34 -1.38
N GLY A 366 -18.06 22.83 -1.50
CA GLY A 366 -16.84 22.04 -1.71
C GLY A 366 -16.27 21.51 -0.39
N PHE A 367 -14.94 21.48 -0.26
CA PHE A 367 -14.31 21.06 0.98
C PHE A 367 -14.71 21.99 2.15
N THR A 368 -14.99 21.40 3.31
CA THR A 368 -15.43 22.11 4.52
C THR A 368 -14.26 22.40 5.46
N ALA A 369 -14.33 23.49 6.24
CA ALA A 369 -13.33 23.76 7.26
C ALA A 369 -13.52 22.85 8.49
N GLU A 370 -12.43 22.42 9.13
CA GLU A 370 -12.53 21.67 10.39
C GLU A 370 -12.94 22.58 11.55
N THR A 371 -13.52 22.02 12.62
CA THR A 371 -13.93 22.84 13.80
C THR A 371 -12.73 23.52 14.47
N VAL A 372 -11.52 22.97 14.34
CA VAL A 372 -10.24 23.58 14.75
C VAL A 372 -9.13 23.06 13.83
N GLY A 373 -8.50 23.89 12.99
CA GLY A 373 -7.30 23.46 12.26
C GLY A 373 -7.10 24.03 10.86
N ILE A 374 -6.51 23.19 9.99
CA ILE A 374 -6.25 23.46 8.58
C ILE A 374 -7.56 23.48 7.78
N GLY A 375 -7.61 24.28 6.70
CA GLY A 375 -8.69 24.12 5.72
C GLY A 375 -8.56 22.76 5.03
N ARG A 376 -9.67 22.03 4.82
CA ARG A 376 -9.66 20.78 4.06
C ARG A 376 -9.51 21.04 2.55
N GLY A 377 -9.03 20.03 1.83
CA GLY A 377 -8.78 20.06 0.38
C GLY A 377 -7.30 20.24 0.02
N PHE A 378 -6.93 19.92 -1.22
CA PHE A 378 -5.54 19.90 -1.70
C PHE A 378 -4.83 21.27 -1.64
N GLY A 379 -5.60 22.36 -1.61
CA GLY A 379 -5.13 23.74 -1.46
C GLY A 379 -5.48 24.34 -0.09
N GLY A 380 -5.70 23.50 0.93
CA GLY A 380 -6.02 23.92 2.29
C GLY A 380 -4.93 24.77 2.93
N ALA A 381 -5.31 25.93 3.48
CA ALA A 381 -4.38 26.82 4.16
C ALA A 381 -4.11 26.39 5.61
N LYS A 382 -2.94 26.78 6.13
CA LYS A 382 -2.56 26.55 7.54
C LYS A 382 -2.95 27.72 8.43
N ARG A 383 -3.14 27.41 9.72
CA ARG A 383 -3.37 28.37 10.81
C ARG A 383 -2.02 28.90 11.34
N SER A 384 -1.98 30.19 11.69
CA SER A 384 -0.89 30.81 12.49
C SER A 384 -1.09 30.52 13.99
N THR A 385 -0.03 30.13 14.71
CA THR A 385 -0.08 29.89 16.16
C THR A 385 -0.14 31.18 16.98
N ASP A 386 0.35 32.29 16.44
CA ASP A 386 0.67 33.48 17.25
C ASP A 386 -0.44 34.56 17.24
N PHE A 387 -1.10 34.79 16.11
CA PHE A 387 -2.09 35.90 15.98
C PHE A 387 -3.50 35.46 15.54
N HIS A 388 -3.80 34.16 15.63
CA HIS A 388 -5.18 33.69 15.68
C HIS A 388 -6.01 33.92 14.37
N ARG A 389 -5.33 33.97 13.21
CA ARG A 389 -5.94 34.19 11.87
C ARG A 389 -5.61 33.07 10.87
N GLY A 390 -6.57 32.73 10.01
CA GLY A 390 -6.45 31.69 8.98
C GLY A 390 -6.08 32.22 7.58
N GLY A 391 -5.28 31.46 6.84
CA GLY A 391 -5.07 31.69 5.40
C GLY A 391 -6.28 31.26 4.56
N GLY A 392 -6.40 31.81 3.35
CA GLY A 392 -7.48 31.47 2.42
C GLY A 392 -7.16 30.19 1.63
N GLY A 393 -8.19 29.42 1.27
CA GLY A 393 -8.03 28.24 0.43
C GLY A 393 -7.57 28.60 -0.99
N GLY A 394 -6.84 27.70 -1.66
CA GLY A 394 -6.49 27.82 -3.08
C GLY A 394 -7.13 26.71 -3.92
N HIS A 395 -7.43 26.98 -5.19
CA HIS A 395 -7.90 26.04 -6.22
C HIS A 395 -8.00 26.82 -7.53
N GLY A 396 -7.28 26.47 -8.60
CA GLY A 396 -7.09 27.36 -9.76
C GLY A 396 -6.17 28.56 -9.45
N GLY A 397 -6.57 29.44 -8.55
CA GLY A 397 -5.77 30.53 -7.99
C GLY A 397 -5.30 30.24 -6.55
N LYS A 398 -4.16 30.83 -6.13
CA LYS A 398 -3.66 30.71 -4.75
C LYS A 398 -4.55 31.46 -3.78
N GLY A 399 -4.67 30.97 -2.56
CA GLY A 399 -5.31 31.71 -1.48
C GLY A 399 -4.47 32.87 -0.97
N GLY A 400 -5.12 33.81 -0.31
CA GLY A 400 -4.51 34.91 0.44
C GLY A 400 -3.79 34.45 1.70
N ARG A 401 -2.79 35.20 2.15
CA ARG A 401 -1.99 34.86 3.34
C ARG A 401 -2.66 35.37 4.62
N GLY A 402 -2.51 34.64 5.72
CA GLY A 402 -2.76 35.18 7.06
C GLY A 402 -1.58 36.05 7.57
N TYR A 403 -1.80 36.81 8.64
CA TYR A 403 -0.90 37.85 9.16
C TYR A 403 0.58 37.44 9.45
N THR A 404 0.91 36.17 9.70
CA THR A 404 2.30 35.73 9.99
C THR A 404 2.86 34.79 8.91
N GLN A 405 4.19 34.69 8.79
CA GLN A 405 4.88 33.83 7.81
C GLN A 405 4.53 32.34 7.93
N GLU A 406 3.94 31.92 9.05
CA GLU A 406 3.52 30.53 9.33
C GLU A 406 2.13 30.16 8.76
N ALA A 407 1.23 31.13 8.56
CA ALA A 407 -0.06 30.93 7.91
C ALA A 407 0.09 30.94 6.39
N THR A 408 0.55 29.79 5.85
CA THR A 408 0.80 29.60 4.42
C THR A 408 -0.48 29.79 3.58
N ARG A 409 -0.30 30.43 2.41
CA ARG A 409 -1.34 30.59 1.38
C ARG A 409 -1.81 29.22 0.90
N GLY A 410 -3.10 29.06 0.64
CA GLY A 410 -3.62 27.85 -0.01
C GLY A 410 -3.00 27.67 -1.41
N ALA A 411 -2.52 26.46 -1.70
CA ALA A 411 -1.89 26.13 -2.98
C ALA A 411 -2.92 25.99 -4.12
N THR A 412 -2.46 26.20 -5.36
CA THR A 412 -3.25 25.88 -6.56
C THR A 412 -3.23 24.39 -6.83
N TYR A 413 -4.37 23.85 -7.25
CA TYR A 413 -4.50 22.50 -7.81
C TYR A 413 -5.68 22.49 -8.80
N GLY A 414 -5.84 21.38 -9.51
CA GLY A 414 -6.85 21.21 -10.55
C GLY A 414 -6.29 21.45 -11.95
N ILE A 415 -6.78 20.65 -12.91
CA ILE A 415 -6.49 20.84 -14.34
C ILE A 415 -7.48 21.86 -14.90
N HIS A 416 -6.99 22.86 -15.64
CA HIS A 416 -7.82 24.01 -16.05
C HIS A 416 -8.62 23.75 -17.33
N GLU A 417 -8.31 22.67 -18.03
CA GLU A 417 -8.95 22.20 -19.25
C GLU A 417 -10.10 21.23 -18.97
N ALA A 418 -10.11 20.56 -17.81
CA ALA A 418 -11.15 19.60 -17.43
C ALA A 418 -11.27 19.46 -15.90
N PRO A 419 -11.69 20.50 -15.17
CA PRO A 419 -11.64 20.48 -13.72
C PRO A 419 -12.61 19.44 -13.15
N VAL A 420 -12.11 18.60 -12.25
CA VAL A 420 -12.89 17.53 -11.60
C VAL A 420 -12.96 17.65 -10.09
N TRP A 421 -12.30 18.65 -9.51
CA TRP A 421 -12.23 18.82 -8.06
C TRP A 421 -13.01 20.07 -7.61
N PRO A 422 -13.70 20.00 -6.45
CA PRO A 422 -14.22 21.19 -5.81
C PRO A 422 -13.09 22.01 -5.15
N GLY A 423 -13.41 23.24 -4.76
CA GLY A 423 -12.52 24.18 -4.10
C GLY A 423 -12.23 23.82 -2.65
N SER A 424 -11.07 24.27 -2.15
CA SER A 424 -10.59 24.03 -0.78
C SER A 424 -11.15 25.03 0.23
N ALA A 425 -11.28 24.59 1.47
CA ALA A 425 -11.70 25.44 2.58
C ALA A 425 -10.60 26.42 3.01
N GLY A 426 -11.01 27.57 3.54
CA GLY A 426 -10.12 28.45 4.31
C GLY A 426 -9.82 27.89 5.70
N ALA A 427 -8.69 28.29 6.29
CA ALA A 427 -8.32 27.84 7.63
C ALA A 427 -9.18 28.53 8.72
N THR A 428 -9.44 27.83 9.83
CA THR A 428 -10.24 28.38 10.93
C THR A 428 -9.44 29.29 11.86
N GLY A 429 -10.08 30.36 12.35
CA GLY A 429 -9.60 31.09 13.53
C GLY A 429 -9.76 30.26 14.80
N VAL A 430 -9.32 30.79 15.94
CA VAL A 430 -9.13 29.98 17.18
C VAL A 430 -10.13 30.32 18.28
N SER A 431 -10.89 31.40 18.12
CA SER A 431 -11.94 31.79 19.05
C SER A 431 -13.23 31.02 18.75
N ALA A 432 -13.97 30.65 19.79
CA ALA A 432 -15.28 30.02 19.64
C ALA A 432 -16.20 30.90 18.78
N GLY A 433 -16.68 30.36 17.66
CA GLY A 433 -17.49 31.09 16.66
C GLY A 433 -16.76 31.52 15.38
N ASN A 434 -15.43 31.37 15.32
CA ASN A 434 -14.65 31.62 14.11
C ASN A 434 -14.59 30.37 13.23
N TYR A 435 -14.90 30.50 11.95
CA TYR A 435 -14.84 29.38 10.99
C TYR A 435 -14.27 29.85 9.66
N GLY A 436 -13.51 28.97 9.01
CA GLY A 436 -13.05 29.19 7.64
C GLY A 436 -14.21 29.00 6.66
N GLY A 437 -14.19 29.74 5.56
CA GLY A 437 -15.18 29.55 4.50
C GLY A 437 -15.00 28.21 3.81
N GLY A 438 -16.09 27.47 3.56
CA GLY A 438 -16.04 26.27 2.74
C GLY A 438 -15.64 26.62 1.29
N GLY A 439 -14.93 25.73 0.61
CA GLY A 439 -14.61 25.94 -0.81
C GLY A 439 -15.87 25.85 -1.68
N GLY A 440 -15.83 26.41 -2.90
CA GLY A 440 -16.92 26.24 -3.87
C GLY A 440 -17.03 24.79 -4.35
N GLY A 441 -18.23 24.30 -4.63
CA GLY A 441 -18.45 22.93 -5.13
C GLY A 441 -18.06 22.76 -6.60
N LEU A 442 -18.21 21.53 -7.11
CA LEU A 442 -18.04 21.21 -8.54
C LEU A 442 -19.40 21.22 -9.24
N VAL A 443 -19.51 22.02 -10.31
CA VAL A 443 -20.60 21.93 -11.29
C VAL A 443 -20.03 21.30 -12.56
N LYS A 444 -20.24 20.00 -12.78
CA LYS A 444 -19.79 19.29 -13.98
C LYS A 444 -20.97 18.85 -14.85
N ILE A 445 -21.01 19.36 -16.08
CA ILE A 445 -22.07 19.16 -17.06
C ILE A 445 -21.48 18.57 -18.35
N GLU A 446 -22.03 17.45 -18.79
CA GLU A 446 -21.78 16.83 -20.09
C GLU A 446 -23.11 16.79 -20.86
N ALA A 447 -23.26 17.71 -21.82
CA ALA A 447 -24.48 17.84 -22.62
C ALA A 447 -24.22 17.46 -24.09
N THR A 448 -25.04 16.56 -24.65
CA THR A 448 -24.87 16.15 -26.05
C THR A 448 -25.35 17.20 -27.07
N GLY A 449 -26.15 18.17 -26.62
CA GLY A 449 -26.72 19.26 -27.41
C GLY A 449 -26.34 20.64 -26.88
N THR A 450 -27.35 21.47 -26.63
CA THR A 450 -27.20 22.90 -26.30
C THR A 450 -27.31 23.15 -24.79
N VAL A 451 -26.40 23.98 -24.26
CA VAL A 451 -26.46 24.53 -22.90
C VAL A 451 -26.77 26.03 -23.00
N THR A 452 -28.01 26.40 -22.64
CA THR A 452 -28.51 27.79 -22.62
C THR A 452 -28.52 28.34 -21.20
N ILE A 453 -27.73 29.38 -20.94
CA ILE A 453 -27.53 29.98 -19.62
C ILE A 453 -28.00 31.43 -19.66
N ASN A 454 -29.28 31.67 -19.35
CA ASN A 454 -29.83 33.01 -19.12
C ASN A 454 -29.86 33.35 -17.62
N GLY A 455 -29.84 32.33 -16.77
CA GLY A 455 -29.72 32.41 -15.32
C GLY A 455 -28.28 32.39 -14.80
N SER A 456 -28.04 31.72 -13.67
CA SER A 456 -26.72 31.70 -13.02
C SER A 456 -26.18 30.30 -12.76
N ILE A 457 -24.87 30.10 -12.93
CA ILE A 457 -24.10 28.96 -12.43
C ILE A 457 -23.08 29.50 -11.43
N LEU A 458 -23.18 29.07 -10.17
CA LEU A 458 -22.41 29.62 -9.07
C LEU A 458 -21.61 28.51 -8.37
N ALA A 459 -20.30 28.61 -8.37
CA ALA A 459 -19.37 27.72 -7.67
C ALA A 459 -18.40 28.53 -6.79
N ASN A 460 -18.86 29.63 -6.21
CA ASN A 460 -18.02 30.53 -5.42
C ASN A 460 -17.61 29.89 -4.08
N GLY A 461 -16.44 30.28 -3.56
CA GLY A 461 -16.03 29.97 -2.19
C GLY A 461 -16.89 30.69 -1.16
N GLY A 462 -17.12 30.05 -0.03
CA GLY A 462 -17.78 30.63 1.13
C GLY A 462 -16.88 31.64 1.85
N ASN A 463 -17.51 32.63 2.49
CA ASN A 463 -16.78 33.65 3.27
C ASN A 463 -16.32 33.07 4.62
N GLY A 464 -15.11 33.42 5.05
CA GLY A 464 -14.62 33.12 6.40
C GLY A 464 -15.19 34.08 7.46
N ASN A 465 -15.31 33.65 8.71
CA ASN A 465 -15.87 34.43 9.82
C ASN A 465 -14.86 34.60 10.99
N GLY A 466 -14.88 35.77 11.63
CA GLY A 466 -14.18 36.06 12.90
C GLY A 466 -12.65 36.00 12.85
N GLY A 467 -12.06 35.95 11.64
CA GLY A 467 -10.64 35.72 11.42
C GLY A 467 -10.28 34.40 10.75
N GLY A 468 -11.27 33.59 10.37
CA GLY A 468 -11.10 32.50 9.42
C GLY A 468 -10.86 33.01 7.99
N GLY A 469 -10.08 32.25 7.22
CA GLY A 469 -9.82 32.56 5.81
C GLY A 469 -11.02 32.25 4.92
N GLY A 470 -11.12 32.91 3.77
CA GLY A 470 -12.12 32.61 2.75
C GLY A 470 -11.84 31.27 2.05
N GLY A 471 -12.89 30.54 1.68
CA GLY A 471 -12.75 29.33 0.86
C GLY A 471 -12.42 29.68 -0.59
N SER A 472 -11.71 28.81 -1.31
CA SER A 472 -11.43 29.07 -2.73
C SER A 472 -12.69 28.90 -3.58
N GLY A 473 -12.68 29.48 -4.78
CA GLY A 473 -13.63 29.12 -5.83
C GLY A 473 -13.57 27.62 -6.14
N GLY A 474 -14.71 27.07 -6.52
CA GLY A 474 -14.88 25.68 -6.94
C GLY A 474 -14.51 25.48 -8.40
N ALA A 475 -15.21 24.57 -9.07
CA ALA A 475 -15.04 24.34 -10.49
C ALA A 475 -16.38 24.36 -11.22
N VAL A 476 -16.38 24.91 -12.43
CA VAL A 476 -17.45 24.76 -13.41
C VAL A 476 -16.87 24.15 -14.67
N HIS A 477 -17.34 22.98 -15.06
CA HIS A 477 -16.97 22.34 -16.33
C HIS A 477 -18.24 22.08 -17.14
N ILE A 478 -18.29 22.63 -18.36
CA ILE A 478 -19.39 22.44 -19.31
C ILE A 478 -18.80 21.89 -20.59
N SER A 479 -19.03 20.61 -20.87
CA SER A 479 -18.75 19.99 -22.17
C SER A 479 -20.06 19.91 -22.95
N CYS A 480 -20.15 20.60 -24.09
CA CYS A 480 -21.35 20.57 -24.91
C CYS A 480 -21.12 21.04 -26.35
N LYS A 481 -22.01 20.66 -27.29
CA LYS A 481 -21.88 21.07 -28.69
C LYS A 481 -22.18 22.54 -28.94
N HIS A 482 -23.12 23.13 -28.21
CA HIS A 482 -23.51 24.52 -28.40
C HIS A 482 -23.74 25.20 -27.05
N THR A 483 -23.11 26.36 -26.83
CA THR A 483 -23.38 27.22 -25.67
C THR A 483 -24.18 28.44 -26.11
N ALA A 484 -25.12 28.91 -25.28
CA ALA A 484 -25.94 30.09 -25.58
C ALA A 484 -26.37 30.82 -24.30
N GLY A 485 -26.85 32.05 -24.45
CA GLY A 485 -27.42 32.85 -23.35
C GLY A 485 -26.50 33.97 -22.85
N ASN A 486 -27.03 34.78 -21.94
CA ASN A 486 -26.41 36.02 -21.44
C ASN A 486 -26.30 36.09 -19.91
N GLY A 487 -26.46 34.95 -19.24
CA GLY A 487 -26.44 34.80 -17.79
C GLY A 487 -25.04 34.90 -17.18
N THR A 488 -24.86 34.31 -15.99
CA THR A 488 -23.58 34.41 -15.25
C THR A 488 -23.02 33.04 -14.89
N ILE A 489 -21.69 32.90 -15.00
CA ILE A 489 -20.93 31.71 -14.56
C ILE A 489 -19.82 32.20 -13.62
N THR A 490 -19.82 31.76 -12.37
CA THR A 490 -18.87 32.27 -11.37
C THR A 490 -18.24 31.16 -10.55
N ALA A 491 -16.93 31.25 -10.33
CA ALA A 491 -16.14 30.41 -9.42
C ALA A 491 -15.16 31.30 -8.64
N ASN A 492 -15.66 32.37 -8.05
CA ASN A 492 -14.88 33.35 -7.31
C ASN A 492 -14.47 32.83 -5.93
N GLY A 493 -13.33 33.28 -5.41
CA GLY A 493 -12.92 33.03 -4.03
C GLY A 493 -13.83 33.74 -3.02
N GLY A 494 -13.95 33.15 -1.83
CA GLY A 494 -14.69 33.72 -0.71
C GLY A 494 -13.91 34.84 -0.01
N ALA A 495 -14.62 35.83 0.51
CA ALA A 495 -14.03 36.92 1.28
C ALA A 495 -13.64 36.47 2.68
N CYS A 496 -12.71 37.20 3.31
CA CYS A 496 -12.52 37.13 4.76
C CYS A 496 -13.18 38.35 5.43
N THR A 497 -13.58 38.24 6.71
CA THR A 497 -14.29 39.32 7.41
C THR A 497 -13.37 40.33 8.10
N VAL A 498 -12.04 40.15 8.05
CA VAL A 498 -11.07 41.02 8.72
C VAL A 498 -9.80 41.18 7.88
N SER A 499 -9.19 42.36 7.87
CA SER A 499 -8.04 42.73 7.01
C SER A 499 -6.77 41.89 7.17
N ASN A 500 -6.68 41.05 8.20
CA ASN A 500 -5.47 40.30 8.56
C ASN A 500 -5.64 38.77 8.35
N ALA A 501 -6.74 38.35 7.69
CA ALA A 501 -6.99 36.97 7.26
C ALA A 501 -6.88 36.88 5.72
N GLY A 502 -6.61 35.68 5.21
CA GLY A 502 -6.48 35.46 3.76
C GLY A 502 -7.83 35.27 3.07
N ALA A 503 -8.05 35.96 1.96
CA ALA A 503 -9.20 35.70 1.07
C ALA A 503 -8.97 34.42 0.25
N GLY A 504 -10.02 33.76 -0.22
CA GLY A 504 -9.89 32.59 -1.08
C GLY A 504 -9.37 32.92 -2.48
N GLY A 505 -8.63 32.00 -3.11
CA GLY A 505 -8.27 32.09 -4.52
C GLY A 505 -9.47 31.85 -5.44
N GLY A 506 -9.46 32.41 -6.65
CA GLY A 506 -10.47 32.14 -7.68
C GLY A 506 -10.34 30.72 -8.25
N GLY A 507 -11.44 30.06 -8.57
CA GLY A 507 -11.58 28.67 -9.02
C GLY A 507 -11.31 28.42 -10.51
N ILE A 508 -11.82 27.32 -11.06
CA ILE A 508 -11.60 26.95 -12.47
C ILE A 508 -12.93 26.92 -13.21
N ILE A 509 -13.01 27.58 -14.36
CA ILE A 509 -14.16 27.52 -15.27
C ILE A 509 -13.68 27.04 -16.64
N ALA A 510 -14.23 25.94 -17.14
CA ALA A 510 -13.90 25.37 -18.44
C ALA A 510 -15.18 25.13 -19.25
N LEU A 511 -15.21 25.67 -20.48
CA LEU A 511 -16.22 25.37 -21.49
C LEU A 511 -15.52 24.62 -22.63
N THR A 512 -15.86 23.34 -22.83
CA THR A 512 -15.15 22.45 -23.76
C THR A 512 -16.08 21.81 -24.80
N ASP A 513 -15.47 21.29 -25.87
CA ASP A 513 -16.09 20.43 -26.88
C ASP A 513 -17.25 21.05 -27.67
N TRP A 514 -17.23 22.39 -27.79
CA TRP A 514 -18.24 23.14 -28.51
C TRP A 514 -17.92 23.28 -30.00
N THR A 515 -18.98 23.18 -30.80
CA THR A 515 -18.99 23.49 -32.24
C THR A 515 -19.48 24.92 -32.49
N THR A 516 -20.26 25.49 -31.57
CA THR A 516 -20.69 26.90 -31.63
C THR A 516 -20.74 27.48 -30.22
N ASP A 517 -19.94 28.52 -29.96
CA ASP A 517 -20.00 29.29 -28.70
C ASP A 517 -20.76 30.60 -28.91
N ALA A 518 -22.03 30.63 -28.50
CA ALA A 518 -22.89 31.80 -28.54
C ALA A 518 -23.20 32.37 -27.14
N PHE A 519 -22.47 31.94 -26.11
CA PHE A 519 -22.64 32.48 -24.76
C PHE A 519 -21.94 33.85 -24.63
N SER A 520 -22.75 34.89 -24.38
CA SER A 520 -22.33 36.29 -24.30
C SER A 520 -22.42 36.88 -22.88
N GLY A 521 -22.74 36.03 -21.89
CA GLY A 521 -22.84 36.42 -20.50
C GLY A 521 -21.49 36.57 -19.78
N THR A 522 -21.56 36.81 -18.47
CA THR A 522 -20.38 37.10 -17.64
C THR A 522 -19.76 35.81 -17.09
N ILE A 523 -18.43 35.66 -17.22
CA ILE A 523 -17.65 34.58 -16.61
C ILE A 523 -16.59 35.17 -15.67
N THR A 524 -16.56 34.75 -14.40
CA THR A 524 -15.56 35.21 -13.43
C THR A 524 -15.01 34.10 -12.54
N ALA A 525 -13.68 34.06 -12.41
CA ALA A 525 -12.95 33.29 -11.41
C ALA A 525 -12.02 34.21 -10.62
N LEU A 526 -12.58 35.26 -10.02
CA LEU A 526 -11.85 36.30 -9.29
C LEU A 526 -11.45 35.82 -7.89
N PRO A 527 -10.39 36.38 -7.28
CA PRO A 527 -10.09 36.12 -5.88
C PRO A 527 -11.14 36.75 -4.97
N GLY A 528 -11.22 36.24 -3.74
CA GLY A 528 -12.04 36.85 -2.69
C GLY A 528 -11.53 38.23 -2.28
N THR A 529 -12.42 39.03 -1.69
CA THR A 529 -12.15 40.42 -1.30
C THR A 529 -11.89 40.56 0.20
N VAL A 530 -11.23 41.66 0.60
CA VAL A 530 -10.78 42.01 1.97
C VAL A 530 -9.56 41.19 2.44
N GLY A 531 -8.57 41.87 3.05
CA GLY A 531 -7.31 41.26 3.48
C GLY A 531 -6.28 41.08 2.36
N ASP A 532 -5.35 40.14 2.55
CA ASP A 532 -4.35 39.80 1.53
C ASP A 532 -5.06 38.97 0.44
N ALA A 533 -5.23 39.54 -0.74
CA ALA A 533 -6.00 38.90 -1.81
C ALA A 533 -5.30 37.62 -2.31
N GLY A 534 -6.12 36.61 -2.62
CA GLY A 534 -5.66 35.46 -3.40
C GLY A 534 -5.40 35.83 -4.85
N ASP A 535 -4.96 34.86 -5.64
CA ASP A 535 -4.84 35.00 -7.09
C ASP A 535 -6.19 34.67 -7.75
N ALA A 536 -6.43 35.26 -8.93
CA ALA A 536 -7.51 34.84 -9.79
C ALA A 536 -7.27 33.39 -10.26
N GLY A 537 -8.36 32.72 -10.59
CA GLY A 537 -8.34 31.38 -11.16
C GLY A 537 -8.34 31.39 -12.69
N PHE A 538 -8.65 30.24 -13.27
CA PHE A 538 -8.57 30.03 -14.71
C PHE A 538 -9.95 30.02 -15.37
N VAL A 539 -10.03 30.62 -16.55
CA VAL A 539 -11.19 30.51 -17.45
C VAL A 539 -10.69 30.02 -18.81
N SER A 540 -11.16 28.86 -19.25
CA SER A 540 -10.81 28.24 -20.53
C SER A 540 -12.07 28.04 -21.40
N ARG A 541 -11.92 28.30 -22.71
CA ARG A 541 -12.94 28.03 -23.74
C ARG A 541 -12.27 27.28 -24.90
N LEU A 542 -12.55 25.99 -25.05
CA LEU A 542 -11.77 25.06 -25.87
C LEU A 542 -12.66 24.25 -26.84
N VAL A 543 -12.24 24.09 -28.10
CA VAL A 543 -13.07 23.54 -29.21
C VAL A 543 -13.07 22.00 -29.26
N SER A 544 -11.98 21.31 -28.90
CA SER A 544 -11.97 19.84 -28.76
C SER A 544 -10.82 19.33 -27.88
N HIS A 545 -11.08 18.38 -26.98
CA HIS A 545 -10.03 17.61 -26.29
C HIS A 545 -10.38 16.12 -26.31
N GLU A 546 -9.73 15.35 -27.19
CA GLU A 546 -9.74 13.89 -27.07
C GLU A 546 -8.68 13.46 -26.05
N LEU A 547 -9.05 12.56 -25.13
CA LEU A 547 -8.09 11.92 -24.25
C LEU A 547 -7.29 10.91 -25.09
N VAL A 548 -6.00 11.15 -25.24
CA VAL A 548 -5.08 10.28 -25.98
C VAL A 548 -4.11 9.61 -25.01
N ALA A 549 -3.78 8.35 -25.29
CA ALA A 549 -2.77 7.63 -24.54
C ALA A 549 -1.37 7.97 -25.05
N ILE A 550 -0.47 8.30 -24.12
CA ILE A 550 0.97 8.29 -24.34
C ILE A 550 1.63 7.25 -23.45
N THR A 551 2.74 6.66 -23.88
CA THR A 551 3.53 5.73 -23.06
C THR A 551 4.81 6.40 -22.60
N VAL A 552 5.11 6.33 -21.31
CA VAL A 552 6.42 6.72 -20.76
C VAL A 552 7.21 5.46 -20.46
N ALA A 553 8.39 5.32 -21.05
CA ALA A 553 9.27 4.16 -20.91
C ALA A 553 10.67 4.59 -20.44
N GLY A 554 11.44 3.64 -19.93
CA GLY A 554 12.86 3.81 -19.66
C GLY A 554 13.68 2.79 -20.44
N ASP A 555 14.77 3.24 -21.04
CA ASP A 555 15.73 2.42 -21.79
C ASP A 555 17.09 2.43 -21.07
N PRO A 556 17.73 1.27 -20.81
CA PRO A 556 17.25 -0.08 -21.08
C PRO A 556 16.09 -0.53 -20.18
N VAL A 557 15.93 0.08 -19.01
CA VAL A 557 14.80 -0.16 -18.10
C VAL A 557 14.43 1.13 -17.34
N PRO A 558 13.21 1.23 -16.79
CA PRO A 558 12.77 2.38 -15.98
C PRO A 558 13.57 2.58 -14.68
N HIS A 559 14.00 3.81 -14.43
CA HIS A 559 14.64 4.26 -13.19
C HIS A 559 14.09 5.60 -12.69
N GLY A 560 14.12 5.83 -11.38
CA GLY A 560 13.52 7.03 -10.78
C GLY A 560 11.98 7.09 -10.92
N ALA A 561 11.40 8.23 -10.58
CA ALA A 561 9.95 8.45 -10.60
C ALA A 561 9.61 9.72 -11.41
N PRO A 562 9.28 9.59 -12.71
CA PRO A 562 8.93 10.75 -13.53
C PRO A 562 7.58 11.34 -13.12
N LEU A 563 7.50 12.68 -13.15
CA LEU A 563 6.32 13.45 -12.78
C LEU A 563 6.03 14.56 -13.82
N PRO A 564 4.76 14.83 -14.13
CA PRO A 564 3.56 14.22 -13.55
C PRO A 564 3.21 12.85 -14.18
N TYR A 565 3.91 12.41 -15.22
CA TYR A 565 3.57 11.20 -15.98
C TYR A 565 4.52 10.05 -15.62
N ALA A 566 4.00 9.07 -14.88
CA ALA A 566 4.73 7.90 -14.43
C ALA A 566 5.07 6.95 -15.60
N TYR A 567 6.00 6.02 -15.39
CA TYR A 567 6.24 4.95 -16.36
C TYR A 567 4.96 4.13 -16.64
N GLY A 568 4.75 3.80 -17.91
CA GLY A 568 3.55 3.14 -18.41
C GLY A 568 2.65 4.07 -19.24
N GLU A 569 1.42 3.63 -19.47
CA GLU A 569 0.42 4.37 -20.24
C GLU A 569 -0.18 5.50 -19.38
N ASN A 570 -0.22 6.71 -19.93
CA ASN A 570 -0.78 7.89 -19.28
C ASN A 570 -1.81 8.53 -20.22
N GLY A 571 -3.01 8.79 -19.71
CA GLY A 571 -4.03 9.56 -20.41
C GLY A 571 -3.71 11.05 -20.36
N VAL A 572 -3.56 11.67 -21.53
CA VAL A 572 -3.27 13.10 -21.70
C VAL A 572 -4.20 13.69 -22.76
N TRP A 573 -4.43 14.99 -22.74
CA TRP A 573 -5.29 15.62 -23.74
C TRP A 573 -4.52 15.87 -25.04
N SER A 574 -5.13 15.51 -26.17
CA SER A 574 -4.57 15.74 -27.50
C SER A 574 -4.27 17.23 -27.71
N GLY A 575 -3.08 17.55 -28.21
CA GLY A 575 -2.62 18.92 -28.47
C GLY A 575 -2.02 19.67 -27.28
N SER A 576 -2.02 19.10 -26.06
CA SER A 576 -1.37 19.71 -24.89
C SER A 576 0.15 19.69 -24.98
N VAL A 577 0.84 20.75 -24.53
CA VAL A 577 2.29 20.72 -24.31
C VAL A 577 2.56 20.03 -22.98
N LEU A 578 3.16 18.85 -23.04
CA LEU A 578 3.54 18.07 -21.87
C LEU A 578 4.92 18.51 -21.40
N THR A 579 5.07 18.58 -20.07
CA THR A 579 6.37 18.68 -19.41
C THR A 579 6.48 17.53 -18.43
N ASN A 580 7.40 16.59 -18.66
CA ASN A 580 7.66 15.46 -17.78
C ASN A 580 9.08 15.56 -17.24
N THR A 581 9.27 15.46 -15.93
CA THR A 581 10.60 15.56 -15.30
C THR A 581 10.93 14.29 -14.54
N VAL A 582 12.22 13.93 -14.49
CA VAL A 582 12.70 12.81 -13.67
C VAL A 582 13.89 13.23 -12.82
N ILE A 583 13.97 12.73 -11.60
CA ILE A 583 15.11 12.99 -10.71
C ILE A 583 16.30 12.14 -11.18
N SER A 584 17.47 12.75 -11.35
CA SER A 584 18.72 12.08 -11.71
C SER A 584 19.86 12.70 -10.90
N PRO A 585 20.76 11.91 -10.27
CA PRO A 585 20.76 10.45 -10.24
C PRO A 585 19.60 9.84 -9.44
N ALA A 586 19.21 8.62 -9.79
CA ALA A 586 18.14 7.85 -9.14
C ALA A 586 18.66 6.50 -8.60
N ASP A 587 17.85 5.89 -7.71
CA ASP A 587 17.99 4.53 -7.19
C ASP A 587 19.39 4.20 -6.62
N GLU A 588 19.97 5.13 -5.84
CA GLU A 588 21.30 4.94 -5.25
C GLU A 588 21.27 3.89 -4.12
N ALA A 589 21.93 2.75 -4.35
CA ALA A 589 22.06 1.67 -3.37
C ALA A 589 23.34 0.86 -3.63
N ALA A 590 24.02 0.44 -2.55
CA ALA A 590 25.17 -0.47 -2.60
C ALA A 590 26.30 -0.07 -3.59
N GLY A 591 26.55 1.23 -3.77
CA GLY A 591 27.58 1.73 -4.70
C GLY A 591 27.16 1.70 -6.17
N GLN A 592 25.87 1.55 -6.46
CA GLN A 592 25.25 1.74 -7.77
C GLN A 592 24.31 2.93 -7.72
N ARG A 593 24.22 3.68 -8.82
CA ARG A 593 23.16 4.68 -9.06
C ARG A 593 22.88 4.76 -10.56
N PHE A 594 21.77 5.34 -10.95
CA PHE A 594 21.39 5.51 -12.36
C PHE A 594 21.33 6.98 -12.73
N VAL A 595 21.86 7.31 -13.90
CA VAL A 595 21.86 8.68 -14.43
C VAL A 595 21.09 8.70 -15.73
N CYS A 596 20.15 9.63 -15.81
CA CYS A 596 19.42 9.96 -17.02
C CYS A 596 20.37 10.70 -17.97
N LEU A 597 20.63 10.12 -19.13
CA LEU A 597 21.41 10.69 -20.23
C LEU A 597 20.60 11.66 -21.10
N GLY A 598 19.27 11.59 -21.01
CA GLY A 598 18.36 12.39 -21.81
C GLY A 598 17.04 11.67 -22.05
N TRP A 599 16.32 12.10 -23.08
CA TRP A 599 15.03 11.54 -23.47
C TRP A 599 14.80 11.64 -24.97
N SER A 600 13.92 10.78 -25.48
CA SER A 600 13.40 10.84 -26.85
C SER A 600 11.90 10.64 -26.86
N VAL A 601 11.22 11.14 -27.89
CA VAL A 601 9.79 10.95 -28.11
C VAL A 601 9.57 10.41 -29.51
N TYR A 602 8.78 9.35 -29.62
CA TYR A 602 8.39 8.71 -30.87
C TYR A 602 6.88 8.86 -31.08
N ASP A 603 6.45 8.89 -32.33
CA ASP A 603 5.03 8.76 -32.68
C ASP A 603 4.57 7.29 -32.68
N ALA A 604 3.30 7.06 -33.01
CA ALA A 604 2.70 5.73 -33.05
C ALA A 604 3.39 4.77 -34.04
N ASP A 605 4.03 5.31 -35.09
CA ASP A 605 4.77 4.56 -36.11
C ASP A 605 6.25 4.36 -35.75
N GLN A 606 6.64 4.66 -34.49
CA GLN A 606 8.01 4.57 -33.98
C GLN A 606 9.00 5.54 -34.65
N LYS A 607 8.52 6.64 -35.25
CA LYS A 607 9.38 7.67 -35.82
C LYS A 607 9.75 8.69 -34.74
N LEU A 608 11.03 9.04 -34.67
CA LEU A 608 11.54 10.04 -33.73
C LEU A 608 10.95 11.43 -34.03
N ILE A 609 10.33 12.05 -33.02
CA ILE A 609 9.67 13.37 -33.08
C ILE A 609 10.44 14.44 -32.31
N ALA A 610 10.97 14.10 -31.13
CA ALA A 610 11.72 15.02 -30.29
C ALA A 610 12.79 14.29 -29.46
N THR A 611 13.81 15.04 -29.03
CA THR A 611 14.88 14.51 -28.16
C THR A 611 15.48 15.64 -27.32
N GLY A 612 16.07 15.30 -26.17
CA GLY A 612 16.83 16.22 -25.33
C GLY A 612 17.82 15.48 -24.42
N ASP A 613 18.79 16.22 -23.87
CA ASP A 613 19.85 15.72 -22.98
C ASP A 613 19.64 16.13 -21.50
N THR A 614 18.49 16.73 -21.20
CA THR A 614 18.12 17.19 -19.86
C THR A 614 17.25 16.16 -19.12
N THR A 615 16.96 16.42 -17.86
CA THR A 615 16.00 15.66 -17.05
C THR A 615 14.56 16.16 -17.17
N GLN A 616 14.26 16.96 -18.20
CA GLN A 616 12.94 17.52 -18.48
C GLN A 616 12.57 17.32 -19.96
N ALA A 617 11.57 16.48 -20.20
CA ALA A 617 10.99 16.27 -21.51
C ALA A 617 9.86 17.27 -21.78
N VAL A 618 9.90 17.95 -22.92
CA VAL A 618 8.87 18.90 -23.34
C VAL A 618 8.45 18.61 -24.78
N PHE A 619 7.17 18.29 -25.00
CA PHE A 619 6.64 17.93 -26.33
C PHE A 619 5.12 18.08 -26.39
N THR A 620 4.55 18.20 -27.58
CA THR A 620 3.09 18.28 -27.79
C THR A 620 2.48 16.90 -27.91
N ALA A 621 1.43 16.60 -27.14
CA ALA A 621 0.78 15.30 -27.08
C ALA A 621 -0.05 14.97 -28.33
N ALA A 622 0.10 13.75 -28.82
CA ALA A 622 -0.80 13.12 -29.80
C ALA A 622 -0.96 11.63 -29.47
N ALA A 623 -1.97 11.00 -30.07
CA ALA A 623 -2.29 9.59 -29.84
C ALA A 623 -1.12 8.65 -30.19
N GLY A 624 -0.84 7.72 -29.27
CA GLY A 624 0.14 6.65 -29.47
C GLY A 624 1.61 7.08 -29.35
N MET A 625 1.89 8.28 -28.84
CA MET A 625 3.28 8.70 -28.63
C MET A 625 3.98 7.92 -27.51
N ILE A 626 5.28 7.72 -27.66
CA ILE A 626 6.14 7.06 -26.66
C ILE A 626 7.26 8.01 -26.27
N GLN A 627 7.26 8.48 -25.03
CA GLN A 627 8.40 9.14 -24.40
C GLN A 627 9.32 8.09 -23.78
N VAL A 628 10.61 8.14 -24.07
CA VAL A 628 11.64 7.25 -23.50
C VAL A 628 12.65 8.08 -22.73
N TRP A 629 12.89 7.74 -21.47
CA TRP A 629 14.04 8.22 -20.70
C TRP A 629 15.24 7.28 -20.93
N HIS A 630 16.39 7.86 -21.28
CA HIS A 630 17.62 7.10 -21.53
C HIS A 630 18.46 7.04 -20.27
N TRP A 631 18.71 5.85 -19.75
CA TRP A 631 19.41 5.63 -18.50
C TRP A 631 20.74 4.90 -18.71
N THR A 632 21.72 5.25 -17.88
CA THR A 632 22.93 4.46 -17.68
C THR A 632 23.17 4.23 -16.21
N ASN A 633 23.80 3.11 -15.87
CA ASN A 633 24.29 2.86 -14.53
C ASN A 633 25.64 3.53 -14.30
N MET A 634 25.85 4.00 -13.08
CA MET A 634 27.15 4.41 -12.57
C MET A 634 27.53 3.54 -11.37
N TRP A 635 28.83 3.32 -11.23
CA TRP A 635 29.43 2.54 -10.16
C TRP A 635 30.35 3.41 -9.31
N GLN A 636 30.27 3.23 -8.00
CA GLN A 636 31.14 3.91 -7.05
C GLN A 636 32.50 3.22 -6.99
N LEU A 637 33.56 4.00 -7.14
CA LEU A 637 34.92 3.63 -6.81
C LEU A 637 35.33 4.34 -5.52
N ALA A 638 35.78 3.57 -4.54
CA ALA A 638 36.44 4.10 -3.35
C ALA A 638 37.90 3.64 -3.34
N VAL A 639 38.83 4.58 -3.34
CA VAL A 639 40.27 4.33 -3.24
C VAL A 639 40.78 4.95 -1.95
N SER A 640 41.57 4.21 -1.20
CA SER A 640 42.23 4.71 0.01
C SER A 640 43.73 4.47 -0.02
N SER A 641 44.46 5.32 0.70
CA SER A 641 45.87 5.09 1.03
C SER A 641 45.97 4.51 2.43
N GLY A 642 46.65 3.39 2.59
CA GLY A 642 47.11 2.94 3.90
C GLY A 642 48.18 3.89 4.47
N PRO A 643 48.54 3.74 5.75
CA PRO A 643 49.62 4.51 6.37
C PRO A 643 50.95 4.36 5.62
N ASN A 644 51.81 5.37 5.73
CA ASN A 644 53.17 5.40 5.19
C ASN A 644 53.26 5.50 3.65
N GLY A 645 52.23 6.07 3.04
CA GLY A 645 52.24 6.52 1.66
C GLY A 645 50.96 7.29 1.32
N ALA A 646 50.88 7.77 0.09
CA ALA A 646 49.79 8.59 -0.40
C ALA A 646 49.28 8.13 -1.77
N LEU A 647 48.03 8.47 -2.08
CA LEU A 647 47.54 8.45 -3.45
C LEU A 647 48.02 9.73 -4.16
N THR A 648 48.84 9.58 -5.19
CA THR A 648 49.20 10.69 -6.08
C THR A 648 48.17 10.92 -7.17
N VAL A 649 47.36 9.90 -7.48
CA VAL A 649 46.12 10.00 -8.27
C VAL A 649 45.03 9.23 -7.53
N ASP A 650 44.05 9.97 -6.99
CA ASP A 650 42.86 9.41 -6.33
C ASP A 650 41.64 9.56 -7.26
N PRO A 651 41.21 8.49 -7.93
CA PRO A 651 40.02 8.50 -8.78
C PRO A 651 38.74 8.21 -7.99
N SER A 652 38.69 8.34 -6.67
CA SER A 652 37.47 8.04 -5.90
C SER A 652 36.27 8.87 -6.40
N GLY A 653 35.14 8.21 -6.66
CA GLY A 653 33.98 8.87 -7.21
C GLY A 653 33.02 7.91 -7.92
N TRP A 654 32.08 8.50 -8.66
CA TRP A 654 31.10 7.76 -9.45
C TRP A 654 31.52 7.74 -10.91
N PHE A 655 31.51 6.57 -11.52
CA PHE A 655 31.91 6.36 -12.91
C PHE A 655 30.77 5.72 -13.70
N THR A 656 30.54 6.21 -14.92
CA THR A 656 29.64 5.55 -15.86
C THR A 656 30.13 4.14 -16.17
N ASN A 657 29.20 3.20 -16.25
CA ASN A 657 29.50 1.80 -16.56
C ASN A 657 30.36 1.65 -17.82
N GLY A 658 31.40 0.82 -17.72
CA GLY A 658 32.33 0.53 -18.80
C GLY A 658 33.49 1.52 -18.93
N LEU A 659 33.53 2.61 -18.15
CA LEU A 659 34.69 3.50 -18.12
C LEU A 659 35.82 2.90 -17.27
N SER A 660 37.05 3.05 -17.76
CA SER A 660 38.25 2.70 -16.98
C SER A 660 38.81 3.94 -16.29
N THR A 661 39.35 3.75 -15.10
CA THR A 661 40.05 4.81 -14.36
C THR A 661 41.29 4.26 -13.67
N THR A 662 42.24 5.13 -13.34
CA THR A 662 43.55 4.76 -12.82
C THR A 662 43.81 5.40 -11.47
N ALA A 663 44.23 4.61 -10.49
CA ALA A 663 44.76 5.07 -9.22
C ALA A 663 46.28 4.92 -9.19
N VAL A 664 46.99 5.88 -8.60
CA VAL A 664 48.45 5.85 -8.48
C VAL A 664 48.82 6.12 -7.03
N ALA A 665 49.66 5.25 -6.47
CA ALA A 665 50.17 5.31 -5.12
C ALA A 665 51.66 5.65 -5.11
N SER A 666 52.09 6.39 -4.08
CA SER A 666 53.49 6.72 -3.84
C SER A 666 53.84 6.42 -2.37
N PRO A 667 54.88 5.61 -2.11
CA PRO A 667 55.33 5.33 -0.76
C PRO A 667 56.05 6.54 -0.15
N ASP A 668 55.94 6.70 1.17
CA ASP A 668 56.74 7.66 1.93
C ASP A 668 58.21 7.23 2.01
N ALA A 669 59.10 8.17 2.33
CA ALA A 669 60.52 7.87 2.54
C ALA A 669 60.70 6.81 3.66
N GLY A 670 61.48 5.77 3.38
CA GLY A 670 61.66 4.65 4.31
C GLY A 670 60.64 3.51 4.12
N TYR A 671 59.71 3.64 3.17
CA TYR A 671 58.74 2.61 2.81
C TYR A 671 58.78 2.27 1.32
N SER A 672 58.20 1.13 0.99
CA SER A 672 58.00 0.64 -0.38
C SER A 672 56.52 0.36 -0.62
N PHE A 673 56.07 0.48 -1.87
CA PHE A 673 54.73 0.02 -2.24
C PHE A 673 54.68 -1.49 -2.10
N ASN A 674 53.74 -1.98 -1.29
CA ASN A 674 53.58 -3.41 -1.02
C ASN A 674 52.63 -4.01 -2.05
N GLN A 675 51.37 -3.57 -2.06
CA GLN A 675 50.33 -3.99 -3.00
C GLN A 675 49.04 -3.17 -2.87
N TRP A 676 48.18 -3.25 -3.88
CA TRP A 676 46.76 -2.91 -3.77
C TRP A 676 45.98 -4.06 -3.14
N SER A 677 45.10 -3.78 -2.18
CA SER A 677 44.06 -4.70 -1.71
C SER A 677 42.68 -4.32 -2.25
N GLY A 678 41.75 -5.28 -2.22
CA GLY A 678 40.36 -5.09 -2.68
C GLY A 678 40.11 -5.59 -4.10
N ASP A 679 39.30 -4.85 -4.89
CA ASP A 679 38.77 -5.30 -6.18
C ASP A 679 39.77 -5.22 -7.36
N VAL A 680 40.96 -5.78 -7.19
CA VAL A 680 42.05 -5.85 -8.19
C VAL A 680 42.41 -7.30 -8.53
N THR A 681 42.93 -7.54 -9.73
CA THR A 681 43.52 -8.85 -10.05
C THR A 681 44.91 -8.99 -9.39
N PRO A 682 45.38 -10.22 -9.10
CA PRO A 682 46.71 -10.43 -8.54
C PRO A 682 47.84 -9.79 -9.36
N GLN A 683 47.70 -9.74 -10.69
CA GLN A 683 48.67 -9.12 -11.59
C GLN A 683 48.66 -7.58 -11.51
N GLN A 684 47.51 -6.98 -11.23
CA GLN A 684 47.37 -5.53 -11.05
C GLN A 684 47.81 -5.07 -9.66
N ALA A 685 47.73 -5.94 -8.65
CA ALA A 685 47.95 -5.58 -7.26
C ALA A 685 49.38 -5.11 -6.96
N THR A 686 50.39 -5.57 -7.71
CA THR A 686 51.80 -5.33 -7.39
C THR A 686 52.40 -4.06 -7.99
N ALA A 687 51.68 -3.34 -8.85
CA ALA A 687 52.16 -2.11 -9.48
C ALA A 687 51.70 -0.86 -8.69
N THR A 688 52.56 0.16 -8.61
CA THR A 688 52.20 1.45 -7.97
C THR A 688 51.07 2.19 -8.69
N SER A 689 50.73 1.78 -9.91
CA SER A 689 49.60 2.27 -10.70
C SER A 689 48.67 1.13 -11.03
N VAL A 690 47.37 1.30 -10.78
CA VAL A 690 46.32 0.32 -11.10
C VAL A 690 45.21 0.94 -11.91
N THR A 691 44.87 0.30 -13.03
CA THR A 691 43.72 0.69 -13.87
C THR A 691 42.60 -0.33 -13.69
N VAL A 692 41.41 0.15 -13.32
CA VAL A 692 40.21 -0.68 -13.13
C VAL A 692 39.11 -0.29 -14.09
N LEU A 693 38.41 -1.30 -14.63
CA LEU A 693 37.17 -1.14 -15.40
C LEU A 693 35.99 -0.99 -14.42
N MET A 694 35.21 0.08 -14.55
CA MET A 694 34.04 0.30 -13.71
C MET A 694 32.81 -0.41 -14.31
N ASP A 695 32.68 -1.70 -14.02
CA ASP A 695 31.56 -2.58 -14.38
C ASP A 695 30.74 -3.05 -13.16
N ARG A 696 31.19 -2.68 -11.96
CA ARG A 696 30.58 -2.92 -10.65
C ARG A 696 31.16 -1.93 -9.63
N PRO A 697 30.58 -1.79 -8.43
CA PRO A 697 31.21 -1.00 -7.36
C PRO A 697 32.56 -1.62 -7.00
N ARG A 698 33.55 -0.79 -6.71
CA ARG A 698 34.92 -1.24 -6.40
C ARG A 698 35.48 -0.52 -5.17
N ARG A 699 36.20 -1.27 -4.34
CA ARG A 699 37.02 -0.71 -3.25
C ARG A 699 38.47 -1.12 -3.43
N LEU A 700 39.39 -0.16 -3.40
CA LEU A 700 40.82 -0.37 -3.53
C LEU A 700 41.56 0.32 -2.39
N GLN A 701 42.62 -0.31 -1.87
CA GLN A 701 43.50 0.35 -0.91
C GLN A 701 44.97 0.11 -1.29
N ALA A 702 45.76 1.19 -1.35
CA ALA A 702 47.20 1.10 -1.50
C ALA A 702 47.84 0.75 -0.16
N ASN A 703 48.65 -0.31 -0.11
CA ASN A 703 49.34 -0.74 1.10
C ASN A 703 50.86 -0.59 0.93
N PHE A 704 51.54 -0.22 2.01
CA PHE A 704 52.97 0.08 2.03
C PHE A 704 53.68 -0.74 3.10
N ALA A 705 54.92 -1.12 2.82
CA ALA A 705 55.75 -1.93 3.70
C ALA A 705 57.04 -1.17 4.08
N SER A 706 57.45 -1.29 5.34
CA SER A 706 58.67 -0.67 5.86
C SER A 706 59.92 -1.34 5.28
N HIS A 707 60.97 -0.58 4.99
CA HIS A 707 62.27 -1.17 4.66
C HIS A 707 62.95 -1.81 5.89
N THR A 708 62.52 -1.44 7.10
CA THR A 708 63.02 -2.02 8.35
C THR A 708 62.02 -3.03 8.90
N PRO A 709 62.42 -4.27 9.23
CA PRO A 709 61.53 -5.27 9.81
C PRO A 709 60.79 -4.78 11.06
N GLU A 710 59.47 -4.94 11.09
CA GLU A 710 58.62 -4.59 12.23
C GLU A 710 57.98 -5.83 12.89
N ALA A 711 57.62 -5.69 14.17
CA ALA A 711 56.74 -6.64 14.85
C ALA A 711 55.30 -6.11 14.82
N LYS A 712 54.47 -6.69 13.95
CA LYS A 712 53.07 -6.31 13.75
C LYS A 712 52.15 -7.14 14.63
N VAL A 713 51.35 -6.46 15.46
CA VAL A 713 50.38 -7.09 16.36
C VAL A 713 48.96 -6.77 15.93
N TRP A 714 48.11 -7.79 15.78
CA TRP A 714 46.70 -7.66 15.41
C TRP A 714 45.79 -7.43 16.62
N ALA A 715 44.77 -6.58 16.47
CA ALA A 715 43.75 -6.33 17.50
C ALA A 715 42.31 -6.36 16.96
N GLY A 716 41.46 -7.21 17.58
CA GLY A 716 40.02 -7.26 17.31
C GLY A 716 39.63 -8.15 16.13
N SER A 717 38.50 -7.88 15.50
CA SER A 717 38.02 -8.64 14.33
C SER A 717 37.79 -7.73 13.14
N GLY A 718 38.26 -8.11 11.96
CA GLY A 718 38.21 -7.29 10.74
C GLY A 718 39.00 -7.87 9.57
N ALA A 719 39.05 -7.12 8.47
CA ALA A 719 39.83 -7.46 7.29
C ALA A 719 41.32 -7.14 7.50
N TRP A 720 42.20 -8.05 7.08
CA TRP A 720 43.65 -7.99 7.33
C TRP A 720 44.31 -6.71 6.78
N ASP A 721 43.75 -6.11 5.74
CA ASP A 721 44.21 -4.86 5.15
C ASP A 721 43.74 -3.60 5.90
N GLU A 722 42.90 -3.73 6.93
CA GLU A 722 42.54 -2.64 7.84
C GLU A 722 43.78 -2.18 8.64
N ALA A 723 44.48 -1.17 8.14
CA ALA A 723 45.74 -0.72 8.71
C ALA A 723 45.67 -0.33 10.20
N GLY A 724 44.52 0.16 10.67
CA GLY A 724 44.28 0.51 12.07
C GLY A 724 44.16 -0.67 13.03
N ARG A 725 44.05 -1.91 12.51
CA ARG A 725 44.04 -3.15 13.31
C ARG A 725 45.43 -3.63 13.66
N TRP A 726 46.45 -3.07 13.00
CA TRP A 726 47.85 -3.39 13.24
C TRP A 726 48.49 -2.38 14.19
N SER A 727 49.35 -2.88 15.06
CA SER A 727 50.25 -2.07 15.87
C SER A 727 51.69 -2.51 15.65
N PRO A 728 52.58 -1.63 15.15
CA PRO A 728 52.30 -0.30 14.59
C PRO A 728 51.36 -0.33 13.36
N PRO A 729 50.59 0.75 13.08
CA PRO A 729 49.64 0.79 11.95
C PRO A 729 50.26 0.48 10.59
N GLY A 730 49.49 -0.14 9.72
CA GLY A 730 49.91 -0.58 8.39
C GLY A 730 50.02 -2.10 8.28
N MET A 731 49.60 -2.63 7.13
CA MET A 731 49.62 -4.06 6.84
C MET A 731 51.04 -4.63 6.94
N PRO A 732 51.22 -5.87 7.45
CA PRO A 732 52.52 -6.52 7.47
C PRO A 732 53.15 -6.65 6.07
N GLY A 733 54.42 -6.29 5.97
CA GLY A 733 55.25 -6.48 4.79
C GLY A 733 56.09 -7.77 4.83
N PRO A 734 56.81 -8.08 3.74
CA PRO A 734 57.59 -9.32 3.58
C PRO A 734 58.61 -9.61 4.68
N HIS A 735 59.11 -8.57 5.34
CA HIS A 735 60.13 -8.68 6.38
C HIS A 735 59.57 -8.64 7.82
N ASP A 736 58.26 -8.45 7.98
CA ASP A 736 57.65 -8.24 9.28
C ASP A 736 57.33 -9.55 9.99
N THR A 737 57.42 -9.54 11.32
CA THR A 737 56.91 -10.62 12.17
C THR A 737 55.50 -10.30 12.60
N VAL A 738 54.58 -11.26 12.47
CA VAL A 738 53.15 -11.05 12.67
C VAL A 738 52.67 -11.82 13.90
N MET A 739 51.92 -11.17 14.79
CA MET A 739 51.28 -11.80 15.94
C MET A 739 49.77 -11.52 15.96
N VAL A 740 48.97 -12.58 15.97
CA VAL A 740 47.51 -12.52 16.12
C VAL A 740 47.12 -13.13 17.47
N GLY A 741 46.86 -12.26 18.45
CA GLY A 741 46.65 -12.67 19.84
C GLY A 741 45.18 -12.80 20.28
N SER A 742 44.27 -12.10 19.61
CA SER A 742 42.83 -12.16 19.89
C SER A 742 42.00 -11.77 18.67
N GLY A 743 40.72 -12.15 18.67
CA GLY A 743 39.77 -11.83 17.61
C GLY A 743 40.00 -12.59 16.29
N THR A 744 39.42 -12.10 15.20
CA THR A 744 39.45 -12.75 13.88
C THR A 744 40.11 -11.87 12.82
N ALA A 745 41.16 -12.36 12.16
CA ALA A 745 41.78 -11.68 11.02
C ALA A 745 41.35 -12.37 9.71
N LEU A 746 40.72 -11.62 8.80
CA LEU A 746 40.20 -12.12 7.52
C LEU A 746 41.07 -11.64 6.36
N LEU A 747 41.71 -12.55 5.64
CA LEU A 747 42.59 -12.24 4.50
C LEU A 747 41.95 -12.73 3.19
N THR A 748 41.78 -11.83 2.23
CA THR A 748 41.26 -12.09 0.88
C THR A 748 42.26 -11.77 -0.23
N ASP A 749 43.38 -11.13 0.12
CA ASP A 749 44.47 -10.79 -0.79
C ASP A 749 45.74 -11.56 -0.40
N SER A 750 46.53 -11.97 -1.41
CA SER A 750 47.77 -12.69 -1.17
C SER A 750 48.76 -11.82 -0.40
N THR A 751 49.61 -12.43 0.44
CA THR A 751 50.53 -11.66 1.27
C THR A 751 51.79 -12.44 1.61
N THR A 752 52.85 -11.69 1.94
CA THR A 752 54.13 -12.22 2.37
C THR A 752 54.56 -11.55 3.66
N PHE A 753 55.10 -12.32 4.61
CA PHE A 753 55.68 -11.83 5.85
C PHE A 753 56.78 -12.78 6.36
N ALA A 754 57.61 -12.31 7.29
CA ALA A 754 58.75 -13.07 7.79
C ALA A 754 58.37 -14.19 8.76
N ALA A 755 57.35 -13.99 9.60
CA ALA A 755 56.87 -15.03 10.53
C ALA A 755 55.43 -14.75 10.95
N LEU A 756 54.69 -15.79 11.36
CA LEU A 756 53.34 -15.67 11.91
C LEU A 756 53.18 -16.47 13.20
N ALA A 757 52.73 -15.80 14.27
CA ALA A 757 52.32 -16.42 15.51
C ALA A 757 50.82 -16.15 15.78
N ILE A 758 50.02 -17.22 15.85
CA ILE A 758 48.61 -17.16 16.24
C ILE A 758 48.50 -17.76 17.64
N THR A 759 47.92 -17.01 18.59
CA THR A 759 47.88 -17.38 20.00
C THR A 759 46.52 -17.08 20.63
N GLY A 760 46.37 -17.40 21.92
CA GLY A 760 45.13 -17.26 22.67
C GLY A 760 43.99 -18.06 22.05
N THR A 761 42.87 -17.39 21.81
CA THR A 761 41.69 -17.92 21.13
C THR A 761 41.50 -17.27 19.75
N ALA A 762 42.57 -16.71 19.18
CA ALA A 762 42.48 -15.98 17.92
C ALA A 762 42.19 -16.91 16.73
N ALA A 763 41.49 -16.37 15.74
CA ALA A 763 41.19 -17.03 14.47
C ALA A 763 41.80 -16.25 13.31
N VAL A 764 42.50 -16.93 12.40
CA VAL A 764 42.96 -16.35 11.14
C VAL A 764 42.32 -17.13 10.01
N VAL A 765 41.73 -16.42 9.05
CA VAL A 765 41.05 -17.02 7.89
C VAL A 765 41.64 -16.46 6.61
N PHE A 766 42.23 -17.33 5.80
CA PHE A 766 42.73 -17.01 4.46
C PHE A 766 41.73 -17.54 3.44
N SER A 767 41.27 -16.72 2.49
CA SER A 767 40.26 -17.15 1.50
C SER A 767 40.71 -16.82 0.08
N ASN A 768 40.96 -17.85 -0.73
CA ASN A 768 41.37 -17.74 -2.13
C ASN A 768 42.68 -16.93 -2.34
N VAL A 769 43.72 -17.27 -1.56
CA VAL A 769 44.98 -16.52 -1.52
C VAL A 769 46.20 -17.43 -1.48
N THR A 770 47.33 -16.86 -1.87
CA THR A 770 48.66 -17.38 -1.58
C THR A 770 49.25 -16.61 -0.39
N VAL A 771 49.67 -17.34 0.64
CA VAL A 771 50.33 -16.77 1.83
C VAL A 771 51.74 -17.33 1.95
N CYS A 772 52.73 -16.44 1.93
CA CYS A 772 54.14 -16.78 2.06
C CYS A 772 54.68 -16.31 3.41
N CYS A 773 55.10 -17.25 4.24
CA CYS A 773 55.74 -17.03 5.53
C CYS A 773 57.21 -17.49 5.42
N ASP A 774 58.16 -16.58 5.27
CA ASP A 774 59.57 -16.96 5.04
C ASP A 774 60.18 -17.76 6.21
N GLY A 775 59.75 -17.48 7.43
CA GLY A 775 60.18 -18.11 8.67
C GLY A 775 59.17 -19.10 9.24
N ASN A 776 58.88 -19.00 10.54
CA ASN A 776 58.04 -19.96 11.24
C ASN A 776 56.57 -19.50 11.31
N LEU A 777 55.66 -20.48 11.22
CA LEU A 777 54.24 -20.31 11.48
C LEU A 777 53.85 -21.11 12.73
N LEU A 778 53.46 -20.43 13.80
CA LEU A 778 53.22 -21.02 15.12
C LEU A 778 51.77 -20.82 15.56
N LEU A 779 51.07 -21.91 15.84
CA LEU A 779 49.79 -21.90 16.54
C LEU A 779 50.01 -22.36 17.99
N THR A 780 49.53 -21.57 18.94
CA THR A 780 49.61 -21.88 20.38
C THR A 780 48.27 -21.69 21.09
N ASN A 781 48.15 -22.27 22.29
CA ASN A 781 46.94 -22.21 23.12
C ASN A 781 45.71 -22.86 22.44
N SER A 782 44.74 -22.07 21.99
CA SER A 782 43.53 -22.55 21.30
C SER A 782 43.30 -21.83 19.97
N ALA A 783 44.38 -21.31 19.39
CA ALA A 783 44.38 -20.62 18.11
C ALA A 783 43.87 -21.51 16.97
N THR A 784 43.16 -20.87 16.02
CA THR A 784 42.68 -21.53 14.79
C THR A 784 43.21 -20.81 13.55
N LEU A 785 43.76 -21.57 12.61
CA LEU A 785 44.04 -21.13 11.24
C LEU A 785 43.09 -21.85 10.29
N THR A 786 42.33 -21.11 9.50
CA THR A 786 41.47 -21.66 8.44
C THR A 786 41.96 -21.14 7.09
N ILE A 787 42.06 -22.02 6.10
CA ILE A 787 42.38 -21.63 4.72
C ILE A 787 41.29 -22.19 3.82
N ARG A 788 40.59 -21.32 3.11
CA ARG A 788 39.55 -21.65 2.14
C ARG A 788 40.11 -21.52 0.74
N SER A 789 40.06 -22.58 -0.03
CA SER A 789 40.43 -22.56 -1.44
C SER A 789 39.36 -21.87 -2.29
N GLY A 790 39.78 -21.13 -3.32
CA GLY A 790 38.91 -20.69 -4.40
C GLY A 790 38.70 -21.75 -5.49
N GLU A 791 37.98 -21.33 -6.54
CA GLU A 791 37.79 -22.12 -7.76
C GLU A 791 39.08 -22.18 -8.59
N THR A 792 39.35 -23.32 -9.20
CA THR A 792 40.57 -23.61 -9.98
C THR A 792 40.29 -23.80 -11.47
N ASN A 793 39.02 -23.58 -11.89
CA ASN A 793 38.48 -23.60 -13.27
C ASN A 793 39.08 -24.63 -14.27
N GLY A 794 39.72 -25.69 -13.77
CA GLY A 794 40.40 -26.70 -14.57
C GLY A 794 41.79 -26.34 -15.11
N SER A 795 42.33 -25.12 -14.94
CA SER A 795 43.59 -24.70 -15.60
C SER A 795 44.85 -24.68 -14.72
N ASP A 796 44.75 -24.42 -13.40
CA ASP A 796 45.92 -24.15 -12.54
C ASP A 796 46.28 -25.29 -11.55
N GLY A 797 45.90 -26.52 -11.89
CA GLY A 797 46.04 -27.68 -11.01
C GLY A 797 44.97 -27.71 -9.91
N PRO A 798 45.09 -28.62 -8.92
CA PRO A 798 44.02 -28.87 -7.97
C PRO A 798 43.92 -27.85 -6.83
N PHE A 799 44.76 -26.80 -6.81
CA PHE A 799 44.89 -25.91 -5.64
C PHE A 799 44.43 -24.48 -5.92
N GLY A 800 43.42 -24.00 -5.19
CA GLY A 800 42.91 -22.63 -5.27
C GLY A 800 43.29 -21.76 -4.06
N ALA A 801 44.16 -22.25 -3.18
CA ALA A 801 44.86 -21.48 -2.18
C ALA A 801 46.20 -22.16 -1.83
N ARG A 802 47.19 -21.37 -1.42
CA ARG A 802 48.53 -21.87 -1.06
C ARG A 802 49.01 -21.29 0.26
N LEU A 803 49.61 -22.13 1.09
CA LEU A 803 50.38 -21.73 2.26
C LEU A 803 51.82 -22.22 2.11
N GLU A 804 52.75 -21.28 2.07
CA GLU A 804 54.18 -21.56 1.98
C GLU A 804 54.88 -21.09 3.25
N VAL A 805 55.51 -22.00 3.98
CA VAL A 805 56.24 -21.70 5.23
C VAL A 805 57.69 -22.14 5.07
N GLY A 806 58.61 -21.19 4.91
CA GLY A 806 60.03 -21.51 4.71
C GLY A 806 60.67 -22.23 5.91
N GLY A 807 60.18 -21.95 7.12
CA GLY A 807 60.62 -22.57 8.37
C GLY A 807 59.71 -23.70 8.86
N MET A 808 59.44 -23.72 10.17
CA MET A 808 58.58 -24.69 10.83
C MET A 808 57.13 -24.18 10.91
N MET A 809 56.18 -25.02 10.53
CA MET A 809 54.78 -24.89 10.92
C MET A 809 54.54 -25.76 12.17
N ARG A 810 54.17 -25.15 13.30
CA ARG A 810 53.91 -25.86 14.56
C ARG A 810 52.50 -25.60 15.08
N LEU A 811 51.76 -26.68 15.33
CA LEU A 811 50.47 -26.68 16.00
C LEU A 811 50.65 -27.24 17.41
N SER A 812 50.47 -26.39 18.42
CA SER A 812 50.57 -26.80 19.83
C SER A 812 49.25 -27.41 20.34
N SER A 813 49.28 -28.07 21.50
CA SER A 813 48.08 -28.68 22.11
C SER A 813 46.92 -27.70 22.17
N GLY A 814 45.73 -28.13 21.74
CA GLY A 814 44.51 -27.33 21.73
C GLY A 814 44.28 -26.48 20.48
N THR A 815 45.23 -26.45 19.54
CA THR A 815 45.14 -25.63 18.31
C THR A 815 44.60 -26.39 17.11
N LYS A 816 44.05 -25.64 16.15
CA LYS A 816 43.39 -26.18 14.96
C LYS A 816 43.90 -25.53 13.67
N PHE A 817 44.29 -26.34 12.70
CA PHE A 817 44.44 -25.92 11.31
C PHE A 817 43.32 -26.54 10.47
N ARG A 818 42.59 -25.74 9.71
CA ARG A 818 41.44 -26.18 8.89
C ARG A 818 41.64 -25.78 7.43
N PRO A 819 42.18 -26.67 6.58
CA PRO A 819 42.10 -26.50 5.14
C PRO A 819 40.69 -26.87 4.65
N GLU A 820 40.06 -25.97 3.89
CA GLU A 820 38.74 -26.16 3.28
C GLU A 820 38.89 -26.12 1.76
N SER A 821 38.45 -27.18 1.10
CA SER A 821 38.32 -27.21 -0.35
C SER A 821 37.08 -26.44 -0.78
N HIS A 822 37.08 -25.93 -2.00
CA HIS A 822 35.94 -25.24 -2.57
C HIS A 822 34.78 -26.22 -2.80
N PRO A 823 33.58 -25.93 -2.30
CA PRO A 823 32.51 -26.93 -2.17
C PRO A 823 31.91 -27.39 -3.51
N VAL A 824 32.16 -26.68 -4.60
CA VAL A 824 31.55 -26.99 -5.91
C VAL A 824 32.54 -27.59 -6.90
N ASN A 825 33.74 -27.01 -7.04
CA ASN A 825 34.72 -27.43 -8.02
C ASN A 825 35.85 -28.30 -7.42
N GLY A 826 35.99 -28.34 -6.09
CA GLY A 826 36.98 -29.15 -5.38
C GLY A 826 38.39 -28.59 -5.36
N GLY A 827 38.59 -27.31 -5.74
CA GLY A 827 39.86 -26.63 -5.54
C GLY A 827 40.29 -26.74 -4.08
N SER A 828 41.55 -27.07 -3.81
CA SER A 828 42.02 -27.41 -2.46
C SER A 828 43.19 -26.55 -2.00
N VAL A 829 43.59 -26.71 -0.75
CA VAL A 829 44.73 -25.99 -0.18
C VAL A 829 46.01 -26.80 -0.36
N ALA A 830 47.03 -26.21 -0.97
CA ALA A 830 48.38 -26.77 -0.93
C ALA A 830 49.20 -26.13 0.18
N VAL A 831 49.85 -26.97 0.99
CA VAL A 831 50.73 -26.52 2.08
C VAL A 831 52.16 -27.00 1.81
N SER A 832 53.09 -26.07 1.66
CA SER A 832 54.53 -26.33 1.54
C SER A 832 55.24 -25.80 2.77
N VAL A 833 56.02 -26.62 3.46
CA VAL A 833 56.67 -26.23 4.71
C VAL A 833 58.13 -26.72 4.79
N GLY A 834 58.97 -26.01 5.54
CA GLY A 834 60.28 -26.54 5.92
C GLY A 834 60.14 -27.78 6.83
N ARG A 835 59.32 -27.69 7.88
CA ARG A 835 58.97 -28.80 8.79
C ARG A 835 57.55 -28.63 9.33
N LEU A 836 56.83 -29.73 9.57
CA LEU A 836 55.52 -29.72 10.24
C LEU A 836 55.60 -30.42 11.60
N GLU A 837 55.08 -29.78 12.64
CA GLU A 837 54.91 -30.37 13.96
C GLU A 837 53.45 -30.24 14.44
N VAL A 838 52.80 -31.37 14.71
CA VAL A 838 51.44 -31.44 15.25
C VAL A 838 51.51 -32.10 16.63
N ALA A 839 51.41 -31.31 17.69
CA ALA A 839 51.52 -31.79 19.07
C ALA A 839 50.29 -32.60 19.51
N VAL A 840 50.42 -33.33 20.63
CA VAL A 840 49.27 -34.00 21.28
C VAL A 840 48.16 -32.98 21.53
N GLY A 841 46.91 -33.34 21.22
CA GLY A 841 45.76 -32.44 21.37
C GLY A 841 45.63 -31.36 20.28
N ALA A 842 46.56 -31.26 19.34
CA ALA A 842 46.42 -30.42 18.14
C ALA A 842 45.73 -31.19 17.00
N VAL A 843 45.04 -30.47 16.11
CA VAL A 843 44.33 -31.08 14.99
C VAL A 843 44.54 -30.32 13.67
N VAL A 844 44.79 -31.06 12.59
CA VAL A 844 44.51 -30.60 11.22
C VAL A 844 43.17 -31.21 10.82
N ASP A 845 42.15 -30.38 10.66
CA ASP A 845 40.75 -30.80 10.55
C ASP A 845 40.16 -30.34 9.22
N ALA A 846 40.10 -31.26 8.27
CA ALA A 846 39.40 -31.17 7.01
C ALA A 846 38.09 -32.00 7.03
N ASP A 847 37.53 -32.34 8.19
CA ASP A 847 36.27 -33.09 8.27
C ASP A 847 35.14 -32.27 7.62
N GLY A 848 34.40 -32.92 6.72
CA GLY A 848 33.31 -32.32 5.93
C GLY A 848 33.72 -31.11 5.08
N ALA A 849 35.02 -30.89 4.86
CA ALA A 849 35.57 -29.71 4.20
C ALA A 849 35.91 -29.92 2.71
N GLY A 850 35.28 -30.91 2.08
CA GLY A 850 35.44 -31.28 0.68
C GLY A 850 34.33 -30.73 -0.22
N TYR A 851 33.87 -31.52 -1.19
CA TYR A 851 32.69 -31.13 -1.97
C TYR A 851 31.46 -31.00 -1.06
N GLY A 852 30.75 -29.89 -1.22
CA GLY A 852 29.61 -29.51 -0.41
C GLY A 852 28.30 -30.11 -0.90
N ASN A 853 27.21 -29.71 -0.25
CA ASN A 853 25.87 -30.20 -0.56
C ASN A 853 25.27 -29.44 -1.74
N ARG A 854 24.53 -30.13 -2.63
CA ARG A 854 23.73 -29.49 -3.67
C ARG A 854 22.30 -29.31 -3.12
N GLY A 855 21.86 -28.05 -2.97
CA GLY A 855 20.51 -27.76 -2.50
C GLY A 855 19.45 -28.19 -3.51
N GLY A 856 18.44 -28.94 -3.08
CA GLY A 856 17.31 -29.36 -3.92
C GLY A 856 16.79 -30.78 -3.59
N ASN A 857 15.60 -31.09 -4.10
CA ASN A 857 15.00 -32.43 -4.02
C ASN A 857 15.62 -33.33 -5.09
N SER A 858 15.99 -34.55 -4.70
CA SER A 858 16.50 -35.59 -5.60
C SER A 858 17.69 -35.12 -6.46
N VAL A 859 18.68 -34.51 -5.80
CA VAL A 859 19.87 -33.99 -6.48
C VAL A 859 21.11 -34.78 -6.07
N ALA A 860 21.92 -35.16 -7.07
CA ALA A 860 23.20 -35.80 -6.83
C ALA A 860 24.15 -34.87 -6.05
N GLY A 861 24.98 -35.47 -5.18
CA GLY A 861 26.01 -34.73 -4.44
C GLY A 861 27.06 -34.09 -5.37
N TYR A 862 27.72 -33.02 -4.93
CA TYR A 862 28.85 -32.46 -5.66
C TYR A 862 30.08 -33.40 -5.59
N GLY A 863 30.92 -33.33 -6.63
CA GLY A 863 32.16 -34.11 -6.77
C GLY A 863 32.07 -35.24 -7.81
N LEU A 864 33.22 -35.71 -8.29
CA LEU A 864 33.34 -36.75 -9.33
C LEU A 864 32.73 -38.10 -8.90
N GLY A 865 32.64 -38.34 -7.60
CA GLY A 865 31.97 -39.49 -6.99
C GLY A 865 30.76 -39.08 -6.18
N GLY A 866 30.02 -38.04 -6.61
CA GLY A 866 28.79 -37.62 -5.95
C GLY A 866 27.78 -38.75 -5.83
N GLY A 867 27.16 -38.89 -4.67
CA GLY A 867 26.10 -39.88 -4.46
C GLY A 867 24.90 -39.58 -5.38
N GLY A 868 24.36 -40.61 -6.04
CA GLY A 868 23.22 -40.46 -6.94
C GLY A 868 21.95 -40.06 -6.20
N ALA A 869 21.00 -39.50 -6.95
CA ALA A 869 19.67 -39.18 -6.46
C ALA A 869 18.60 -39.81 -7.36
N GLY A 870 17.82 -40.71 -6.78
CA GLY A 870 16.78 -41.48 -7.44
C GLY A 870 15.71 -41.93 -6.44
N GLY A 871 14.47 -41.53 -6.71
CA GLY A 871 13.22 -42.04 -6.13
C GLY A 871 12.98 -41.82 -4.64
N TYR A 872 13.83 -42.37 -3.75
CA TYR A 872 13.48 -42.60 -2.35
C TYR A 872 14.58 -42.30 -1.32
N ARG A 873 15.86 -42.67 -1.53
CA ARG A 873 16.94 -42.41 -0.56
C ARG A 873 18.25 -42.13 -1.29
N GLY A 874 19.03 -41.15 -0.83
CA GLY A 874 20.25 -40.71 -1.49
C GLY A 874 21.39 -41.73 -1.42
N GLY A 875 22.16 -41.86 -2.50
CA GLY A 875 23.40 -42.63 -2.51
C GLY A 875 24.51 -41.94 -1.71
N GLY A 876 25.44 -42.71 -1.14
CA GLY A 876 26.62 -42.18 -0.47
C GLY A 876 27.66 -41.68 -1.47
N GLY A 877 28.45 -40.67 -1.09
CA GLY A 877 29.58 -40.20 -1.89
C GLY A 877 30.70 -41.25 -1.96
N GLY A 878 31.44 -41.29 -3.06
CA GLY A 878 32.62 -42.15 -3.26
C GLY A 878 33.90 -41.35 -3.47
N TYR A 879 35.00 -41.74 -2.82
CA TYR A 879 36.37 -41.25 -3.05
C TYR A 879 37.31 -42.18 -2.29
N GLY A 880 38.30 -42.81 -2.94
CA GLY A 880 39.08 -43.89 -2.33
C GLY A 880 38.32 -45.22 -2.31
N GLY A 881 37.23 -45.26 -1.55
CA GLY A 881 36.23 -46.31 -1.51
C GLY A 881 34.95 -45.91 -2.23
N ARG A 882 34.21 -46.90 -2.73
CA ARG A 882 32.91 -46.68 -3.38
C ARG A 882 31.87 -46.26 -2.34
N GLY A 883 31.00 -45.30 -2.70
CA GLY A 883 29.84 -44.95 -1.89
C GLY A 883 28.77 -46.04 -1.92
N GLY A 884 28.03 -46.19 -0.83
CA GLY A 884 26.91 -47.12 -0.72
C GLY A 884 25.70 -46.67 -1.54
N ASN A 885 24.93 -47.63 -2.04
CA ASN A 885 23.63 -47.38 -2.68
C ASN A 885 22.57 -47.08 -1.63
N GLY A 886 21.79 -46.03 -1.86
CA GLY A 886 20.53 -45.81 -1.16
C GLY A 886 19.39 -46.51 -1.90
N THR A 887 18.24 -46.70 -1.26
CA THR A 887 17.06 -47.26 -1.92
C THR A 887 16.64 -46.40 -3.11
N GLY A 888 16.80 -46.92 -4.33
CA GLY A 888 16.50 -46.21 -5.58
C GLY A 888 17.62 -45.32 -6.13
N SER A 889 18.77 -45.21 -5.44
CA SER A 889 19.91 -44.39 -5.86
C SER A 889 21.24 -45.14 -5.82
N ILE A 890 22.08 -44.95 -6.84
CA ILE A 890 23.43 -45.52 -6.85
C ILE A 890 24.40 -44.70 -6.00
N GLY A 891 25.30 -45.37 -5.29
CA GLY A 891 26.42 -44.73 -4.61
C GLY A 891 27.50 -44.27 -5.57
N GLY A 892 28.26 -43.26 -5.14
CA GLY A 892 29.30 -42.60 -5.91
C GLY A 892 30.48 -43.50 -6.29
N ALA A 893 31.06 -43.23 -7.46
CA ALA A 893 32.24 -43.94 -7.96
C ALA A 893 33.54 -43.53 -7.23
N VAL A 894 34.56 -44.37 -7.33
CA VAL A 894 35.92 -44.07 -6.85
C VAL A 894 36.64 -43.20 -7.88
N TYR A 895 37.38 -42.18 -7.43
CA TYR A 895 38.26 -41.35 -8.27
C TYR A 895 39.53 -40.93 -7.51
N GLY A 896 40.41 -40.19 -8.19
CA GLY A 896 41.68 -39.70 -7.65
C GLY A 896 42.77 -40.76 -7.57
N SER A 897 44.01 -40.31 -7.35
CA SER A 897 45.19 -41.20 -7.25
C SER A 897 45.34 -41.77 -5.84
N GLU A 898 45.57 -43.08 -5.73
CA GLU A 898 45.90 -43.71 -4.44
C GLU A 898 47.29 -43.33 -3.94
N SER A 899 48.21 -43.07 -4.85
CA SER A 899 49.61 -42.81 -4.51
C SER A 899 49.89 -41.32 -4.28
N ALA A 900 49.04 -40.43 -4.78
CA ALA A 900 49.14 -38.98 -4.62
C ALA A 900 47.74 -38.35 -4.67
N PRO A 901 46.91 -38.53 -3.62
CA PRO A 901 45.58 -37.93 -3.57
C PRO A 901 45.68 -36.41 -3.59
N ASP A 902 45.01 -35.80 -4.55
CA ASP A 902 45.07 -34.39 -4.88
C ASP A 902 43.67 -33.76 -4.98
N ALA A 903 42.64 -34.52 -4.61
CA ALA A 903 41.24 -34.10 -4.68
C ALA A 903 40.54 -34.34 -3.33
N PRO A 904 39.56 -33.50 -2.97
CA PRO A 904 38.72 -33.75 -1.80
C PRO A 904 37.71 -34.86 -2.07
N GLY A 905 37.07 -35.35 -1.01
CA GLY A 905 35.96 -36.30 -1.05
C GLY A 905 34.66 -35.68 -1.57
N SER A 906 33.80 -36.54 -2.13
CA SER A 906 32.50 -36.17 -2.72
C SER A 906 31.36 -36.18 -1.71
N ALA A 907 30.33 -35.37 -1.95
CA ALA A 907 29.12 -35.34 -1.13
C ALA A 907 28.15 -36.49 -1.46
N GLY A 908 27.28 -36.83 -0.50
CA GLY A 908 26.16 -37.74 -0.71
C GLY A 908 25.02 -37.13 -1.54
N GLY A 909 24.09 -37.96 -2.01
CA GLY A 909 22.88 -37.54 -2.74
C GLY A 909 21.70 -37.21 -1.81
N THR A 910 20.74 -36.44 -2.31
CA THR A 910 19.53 -36.04 -1.58
C THR A 910 18.28 -36.82 -2.01
N HIS A 911 17.27 -36.84 -1.14
CA HIS A 911 15.92 -37.31 -1.44
C HIS A 911 14.93 -36.15 -1.35
N ASP A 912 14.49 -35.72 -0.15
CA ASP A 912 13.39 -34.76 0.01
C ASP A 912 13.80 -33.39 0.59
N ARG A 913 12.85 -32.43 0.62
CA ARG A 913 13.05 -31.11 1.22
C ARG A 913 13.23 -31.22 2.74
N GLY A 914 14.47 -31.12 3.19
CA GLY A 914 14.86 -31.13 4.61
C GLY A 914 16.05 -32.03 4.85
N ASP A 915 16.20 -33.08 4.05
CA ASP A 915 17.36 -33.96 4.06
C ASP A 915 18.60 -33.20 3.61
N ARG A 916 19.67 -33.30 4.40
CA ARG A 916 20.98 -32.76 4.04
C ARG A 916 21.94 -33.92 3.84
N PRO A 917 22.53 -34.08 2.65
CA PRO A 917 23.53 -35.12 2.47
C PRO A 917 24.79 -34.75 3.27
N GLY A 918 25.62 -35.75 3.50
CA GLY A 918 26.94 -35.52 4.08
C GLY A 918 27.87 -34.86 3.07
N ALA A 919 28.53 -33.77 3.46
CA ALA A 919 29.62 -33.19 2.68
C ALA A 919 30.83 -34.15 2.66
N GLY A 920 31.60 -34.16 1.58
CA GLY A 920 32.82 -34.95 1.53
C GLY A 920 33.91 -34.42 2.46
N GLY A 921 34.84 -35.27 2.88
CA GLY A 921 36.05 -34.83 3.60
C GLY A 921 36.95 -33.97 2.70
N GLY A 922 37.63 -32.97 3.25
CA GLY A 922 38.54 -32.10 2.50
C GLY A 922 39.87 -32.76 2.13
N LEU A 923 40.74 -32.01 1.46
CA LEU A 923 42.11 -32.44 1.17
C LEU A 923 43.09 -31.84 2.19
N ILE A 924 43.89 -32.69 2.84
CA ILE A 924 45.08 -32.29 3.57
C ILE A 924 46.30 -32.61 2.68
N HIS A 925 46.82 -31.60 1.99
CA HIS A 925 48.04 -31.74 1.16
C HIS A 925 49.21 -31.01 1.81
N VAL A 926 50.18 -31.76 2.33
CA VAL A 926 51.38 -31.19 2.98
C VAL A 926 52.64 -31.75 2.35
N GLU A 927 53.49 -30.85 1.84
CA GLU A 927 54.84 -31.15 1.40
C GLU A 927 55.85 -30.49 2.34
N ALA A 928 56.53 -31.29 3.15
CA ALA A 928 57.58 -30.86 4.04
C ALA A 928 58.96 -31.17 3.45
N ILE A 929 59.83 -30.16 3.28
CA ILE A 929 61.21 -30.41 2.80
C ILE A 929 61.98 -31.26 3.83
N GLY A 930 61.82 -30.97 5.11
CA GLY A 930 62.44 -31.68 6.22
C GLY A 930 61.53 -32.77 6.78
N SER A 931 61.16 -32.64 8.06
CA SER A 931 60.43 -33.65 8.80
C SER A 931 58.96 -33.30 9.05
N ILE A 932 58.13 -34.34 9.18
CA ILE A 932 56.80 -34.27 9.79
C ILE A 932 56.84 -35.01 11.13
N THR A 933 56.48 -34.31 12.22
CA THR A 933 56.28 -34.89 13.55
C THR A 933 54.79 -34.85 13.90
N LEU A 934 54.12 -36.00 13.91
CA LEU A 934 52.67 -36.13 14.15
C LEU A 934 52.39 -36.87 15.47
N ASN A 935 52.07 -36.12 16.52
CA ASN A 935 51.58 -36.66 17.80
C ASN A 935 50.10 -36.31 18.07
N GLY A 936 49.53 -35.35 17.34
CA GLY A 936 48.11 -35.01 17.36
C GLY A 936 47.31 -35.78 16.31
N SER A 937 46.34 -35.12 15.67
CA SER A 937 45.44 -35.76 14.70
C SER A 937 45.37 -35.04 13.35
N LEU A 938 45.30 -35.81 12.26
CA LEU A 938 44.93 -35.35 10.92
C LEU A 938 43.59 -36.00 10.55
N LYS A 939 42.59 -35.19 10.20
CA LYS A 939 41.22 -35.67 9.96
C LYS A 939 40.66 -35.12 8.65
N ALA A 940 40.15 -36.01 7.81
CA ALA A 940 39.49 -35.69 6.55
C ALA A 940 38.28 -36.62 6.35
N ALA A 941 37.48 -36.83 7.38
CA ALA A 941 36.29 -37.66 7.32
C ALA A 941 35.13 -36.97 6.56
N GLY A 942 34.31 -37.78 5.90
CA GLY A 942 33.06 -37.32 5.32
C GLY A 942 32.02 -37.02 6.40
N GLY A 943 31.20 -35.99 6.16
CA GLY A 943 30.04 -35.68 6.99
C GLY A 943 28.98 -36.77 6.89
N SER A 944 28.23 -36.98 7.96
CA SER A 944 27.06 -37.87 7.92
C SER A 944 25.88 -37.16 7.25
N GLY A 945 25.05 -37.92 6.53
CA GLY A 945 23.77 -37.44 6.03
C GLY A 945 22.75 -37.22 7.15
N ASN A 946 21.64 -36.57 6.81
CA ASN A 946 20.48 -36.40 7.66
C ASN A 946 19.22 -36.85 6.91
N GLY A 947 18.29 -37.52 7.63
CA GLY A 947 17.09 -38.12 7.05
C GLY A 947 17.44 -39.10 5.92
N GLY A 948 16.78 -38.96 4.77
CA GLY A 948 17.04 -39.79 3.60
C GLY A 948 18.35 -39.52 2.85
N GLY A 949 19.19 -38.59 3.33
CA GLY A 949 20.45 -38.20 2.69
C GLY A 949 21.58 -39.22 2.84
N GLY A 950 22.35 -39.41 1.78
CA GLY A 950 23.55 -40.25 1.80
C GLY A 950 24.72 -39.60 2.54
N GLY A 951 25.62 -40.42 3.09
CA GLY A 951 26.85 -39.95 3.75
C GLY A 951 27.90 -39.47 2.74
N GLY A 952 28.68 -38.46 3.11
CA GLY A 952 29.80 -37.98 2.28
C GLY A 952 30.99 -38.94 2.34
N SER A 953 31.80 -39.02 1.28
CA SER A 953 33.01 -39.85 1.33
C SER A 953 34.08 -39.22 2.22
N GLY A 954 35.02 -40.04 2.71
CA GLY A 954 36.28 -39.52 3.23
C GLY A 954 37.03 -38.70 2.18
N GLY A 955 37.93 -37.84 2.63
CA GLY A 955 38.76 -36.96 1.82
C GLY A 955 40.15 -37.52 1.53
N GLY A 956 41.02 -36.66 1.00
CA GLY A 956 42.40 -36.98 0.67
C GLY A 956 43.35 -36.51 1.77
N ILE A 957 44.35 -37.32 2.10
CA ILE A 957 45.48 -36.91 2.94
C ILE A 957 46.76 -37.31 2.21
N PHE A 958 47.49 -36.31 1.70
CA PHE A 958 48.78 -36.48 1.07
C PHE A 958 49.87 -35.82 1.91
N LEU A 959 50.85 -36.63 2.32
CA LEU A 959 51.99 -36.19 3.11
C LEU A 959 53.29 -36.58 2.41
N ARG A 960 54.16 -35.61 2.16
CA ARG A 960 55.50 -35.85 1.63
C ARG A 960 56.54 -35.24 2.55
N CYS A 961 57.53 -36.02 2.95
CA CYS A 961 58.63 -35.55 3.80
C CYS A 961 59.91 -36.37 3.63
N THR A 962 61.03 -35.89 4.15
CA THR A 962 62.25 -36.72 4.27
C THR A 962 62.14 -37.69 5.44
N LYS A 963 61.71 -37.21 6.61
CA LYS A 963 61.57 -37.99 7.85
C LYS A 963 60.20 -37.82 8.45
N PHE A 964 59.55 -38.93 8.80
CA PHE A 964 58.28 -38.92 9.51
C PHE A 964 58.46 -39.52 10.91
N ILE A 965 57.92 -38.88 11.94
CA ILE A 965 58.01 -39.31 13.36
C ILE A 965 56.66 -39.09 14.04
N GLY A 966 56.31 -39.95 15.01
CA GLY A 966 55.21 -39.72 15.95
C GLY A 966 54.18 -40.84 15.95
N ASN A 967 53.30 -40.79 16.96
CA ASN A 967 52.29 -41.82 17.24
C ASN A 967 50.86 -41.24 17.24
N GLY A 968 50.64 -40.14 16.51
CA GLY A 968 49.33 -39.53 16.36
C GLY A 968 48.38 -40.35 15.47
N THR A 969 47.21 -39.78 15.17
CA THR A 969 46.15 -40.46 14.40
C THR A 969 45.92 -39.82 13.04
N ILE A 970 45.64 -40.64 12.02
CA ILE A 970 45.20 -40.18 10.70
C ILE A 970 43.88 -40.87 10.36
N THR A 971 42.86 -40.07 10.02
CA THR A 971 41.50 -40.57 9.74
C THR A 971 40.94 -39.92 8.48
N ALA A 972 40.48 -40.71 7.52
CA ALA A 972 39.72 -40.24 6.36
C ALA A 972 38.52 -41.16 6.12
N ASN A 973 37.68 -41.33 7.14
CA ASN A 973 36.54 -42.26 7.09
C ASN A 973 35.37 -41.66 6.29
N GLY A 974 34.56 -42.51 5.67
CA GLY A 974 33.29 -42.13 5.08
C GLY A 974 32.25 -41.80 6.16
N GLY A 975 31.37 -40.84 5.86
CA GLY A 975 30.26 -40.47 6.72
C GLY A 975 29.10 -41.47 6.64
N ASN A 976 28.33 -41.58 7.72
CA ASN A 976 27.16 -42.45 7.75
C ASN A 976 26.01 -41.82 6.94
N ALA A 977 25.09 -42.66 6.46
CA ALA A 977 23.80 -42.17 5.98
C ALA A 977 22.96 -41.60 7.12
N GLY A 978 22.00 -40.74 6.79
CA GLY A 978 21.06 -40.20 7.79
C GLY A 978 20.07 -41.24 8.32
N GLU A 979 19.72 -42.22 7.49
CA GLU A 979 18.84 -43.35 7.79
C GLU A 979 19.48 -44.65 7.31
N SER A 980 19.04 -45.80 7.85
CA SER A 980 19.57 -47.13 7.49
C SER A 980 19.52 -47.45 6.00
N ASP A 981 18.59 -46.82 5.28
CA ASP A 981 18.24 -47.13 3.90
C ASP A 981 18.89 -46.15 2.91
N GLY A 982 19.59 -45.12 3.42
CA GLY A 982 20.45 -44.22 2.65
C GLY A 982 21.87 -44.79 2.52
N GLY A 983 22.60 -44.42 1.47
CA GLY A 983 23.94 -44.95 1.23
C GLY A 983 25.00 -44.32 2.14
N GLY A 984 25.78 -45.14 2.85
CA GLY A 984 26.98 -44.69 3.58
C GLY A 984 28.10 -44.25 2.64
N GLY A 985 28.90 -43.26 3.04
CA GLY A 985 30.01 -42.75 2.23
C GLY A 985 31.19 -43.73 2.14
N GLY A 986 31.91 -43.73 1.03
CA GLY A 986 33.15 -44.50 0.88
C GLY A 986 34.28 -43.92 1.74
N GLY A 987 35.19 -44.77 2.22
CA GLY A 987 36.39 -44.32 2.94
C GLY A 987 37.41 -43.65 2.02
N GLY A 988 38.12 -42.63 2.50
CA GLY A 988 38.99 -41.74 1.73
C GLY A 988 40.36 -42.31 1.31
N ARG A 989 41.28 -41.43 0.89
CA ARG A 989 42.63 -41.82 0.45
C ARG A 989 43.69 -41.21 1.35
N VAL A 990 44.61 -42.02 1.86
CA VAL A 990 45.77 -41.58 2.62
C VAL A 990 47.03 -42.05 1.90
N ALA A 991 47.93 -41.13 1.52
CA ALA A 991 49.23 -41.46 0.95
C ALA A 991 50.36 -40.74 1.69
N LEU A 992 51.40 -41.49 2.02
CA LEU A 992 52.56 -41.01 2.76
C LEU A 992 53.86 -41.35 2.05
N TRP A 993 54.63 -40.32 1.69
CA TRP A 993 55.92 -40.43 1.02
C TRP A 993 57.02 -39.99 1.98
N SER A 994 57.84 -40.96 2.41
CA SER A 994 58.92 -40.74 3.38
C SER A 994 60.11 -41.66 3.08
N GLN A 995 61.31 -41.37 3.61
CA GLN A 995 62.47 -42.25 3.39
C GLN A 995 62.32 -43.60 4.11
N THR A 996 61.72 -43.58 5.31
CA THR A 996 61.47 -44.76 6.14
C THR A 996 59.98 -44.95 6.36
N ARG A 997 59.53 -46.21 6.44
CA ARG A 997 58.11 -46.53 6.68
C ARG A 997 57.71 -46.09 8.09
N PRO A 998 56.68 -45.25 8.25
CA PRO A 998 56.24 -44.80 9.57
C PRO A 998 55.44 -45.88 10.29
N THR A 999 55.65 -46.02 11.61
CA THR A 999 55.02 -47.04 12.45
C THR A 999 53.52 -46.82 12.66
N LEU A 1000 53.04 -45.57 12.59
CA LEU A 1000 51.61 -45.27 12.78
C LEU A 1000 50.74 -45.69 11.58
N LEU A 1001 51.34 -46.06 10.43
CA LEU A 1001 50.59 -46.47 9.24
C LEU A 1001 49.60 -47.61 9.51
N ASP A 1002 49.90 -48.46 10.49
CA ASP A 1002 49.08 -49.60 10.86
C ASP A 1002 47.85 -49.20 11.71
N SER A 1003 47.75 -47.93 12.12
CA SER A 1003 46.65 -47.35 12.90
C SER A 1003 45.80 -46.32 12.13
N VAL A 1004 46.10 -46.11 10.84
CA VAL A 1004 45.36 -45.20 9.97
C VAL A 1004 43.97 -45.78 9.68
N THR A 1005 42.93 -44.96 9.74
CA THR A 1005 41.56 -45.39 9.41
C THR A 1005 41.04 -44.69 8.16
N VAL A 1006 40.53 -45.50 7.24
CA VAL A 1006 39.85 -45.08 5.99
C VAL A 1006 38.57 -45.91 5.81
N THR A 1007 37.82 -46.13 6.88
CA THR A 1007 36.65 -47.01 6.88
C THR A 1007 35.48 -46.38 6.13
N LYS A 1008 34.62 -47.21 5.55
CA LYS A 1008 33.32 -46.79 5.02
C LYS A 1008 32.37 -46.29 6.10
N GLY A 1009 31.40 -45.49 5.68
CA GLY A 1009 30.22 -45.15 6.47
C GLY A 1009 29.16 -46.26 6.48
N VAL A 1010 28.29 -46.20 7.48
CA VAL A 1010 27.16 -47.11 7.69
C VAL A 1010 25.91 -46.60 6.97
N GLY A 1011 25.14 -47.51 6.37
CA GLY A 1011 23.88 -47.22 5.66
C GLY A 1011 23.85 -47.82 4.25
N GLY A 1012 22.70 -48.37 3.86
CA GLY A 1012 22.49 -48.93 2.53
C GLY A 1012 23.41 -50.13 2.25
N THR A 1013 23.68 -50.40 0.97
CA THR A 1013 24.55 -51.52 0.56
C THR A 1013 25.69 -51.07 -0.34
N GLY A 1014 26.85 -51.73 -0.26
CA GLY A 1014 27.93 -51.55 -1.25
C GLY A 1014 28.94 -50.42 -0.98
N ALA A 1015 28.90 -49.77 0.19
CA ALA A 1015 29.98 -48.88 0.60
C ALA A 1015 31.27 -49.69 0.85
N ALA A 1016 32.42 -49.12 0.51
CA ALA A 1016 33.74 -49.74 0.63
C ALA A 1016 34.74 -48.84 1.37
N ASP A 1017 35.70 -49.48 2.04
CA ASP A 1017 36.82 -48.79 2.67
C ASP A 1017 37.73 -48.15 1.61
N GLY A 1018 38.51 -47.18 2.07
CA GLY A 1018 39.44 -46.42 1.25
C GLY A 1018 40.80 -47.08 1.07
N THR A 1019 41.78 -46.27 0.67
CA THR A 1019 43.15 -46.74 0.38
C THR A 1019 44.17 -46.09 1.28
N ILE A 1020 45.12 -46.89 1.79
CA ILE A 1020 46.31 -46.43 2.50
C ILE A 1020 47.53 -46.80 1.65
N TYR A 1021 48.28 -45.80 1.21
CA TYR A 1021 49.47 -45.98 0.37
C TYR A 1021 50.71 -45.42 1.08
N TRP A 1022 51.80 -46.18 1.01
CA TRP A 1022 53.11 -45.70 1.42
C TRP A 1022 54.15 -46.02 0.35
N ARG A 1023 55.06 -45.08 0.11
CA ARG A 1023 56.27 -45.34 -0.68
C ARG A 1023 57.51 -44.74 -0.05
N ALA A 1024 58.63 -45.43 -0.28
CA ALA A 1024 59.95 -44.89 -0.01
C ALA A 1024 60.25 -43.74 -0.99
N TYR A 1025 60.55 -42.55 -0.46
CA TYR A 1025 60.96 -41.38 -1.23
C TYR A 1025 62.50 -41.30 -1.30
N LYS A 1026 63.09 -41.40 -2.51
CA LYS A 1026 64.52 -41.12 -2.71
C LYS A 1026 64.73 -39.61 -2.82
N ALA A 1027 65.66 -39.05 -2.05
CA ALA A 1027 65.94 -37.62 -2.04
C ALA A 1027 66.46 -37.15 -3.41
N GLY A 1028 65.61 -36.45 -4.16
CA GLY A 1028 66.02 -35.57 -5.26
C GLY A 1028 65.82 -34.11 -4.84
N LEU A 1029 66.57 -33.20 -5.47
CA LEU A 1029 66.51 -31.75 -5.23
C LEU A 1029 65.06 -31.26 -5.40
N MET A 1030 64.41 -30.87 -4.30
CA MET A 1030 63.13 -30.19 -4.36
C MET A 1030 63.39 -28.70 -4.51
N VAL A 1031 63.10 -28.16 -5.69
CA VAL A 1031 63.06 -26.72 -5.90
C VAL A 1031 61.63 -26.28 -5.60
N ILE A 1032 61.42 -25.59 -4.48
CA ILE A 1032 60.25 -24.75 -4.32
C ILE A 1032 60.49 -23.58 -5.27
N ILE A 1033 59.77 -23.53 -6.39
CA ILE A 1033 59.76 -22.34 -7.23
C ILE A 1033 58.88 -21.34 -6.47
N ARG A 1034 59.55 -20.38 -5.82
CA ARG A 1034 58.92 -19.23 -5.15
C ARG A 1034 58.36 -18.26 -6.18
#